data_AF-A0AAN9FW09-F1
#
_entry.id   AF-A0AAN9FW09-F1
#
_cell.length_a   1.000
_cell.length_b   1.000
_cell.length_c   1.000
_cell.angle_alpha   90.00
_cell.angle_beta   90.00
_cell.angle_gamma   90.00
#
_symmetry.space_group_name_H-M   'P 1'
#
loop_
_entity.id
_entity.type
_entity.pdbx_description
1 polymer ?
#
loop_
_entity_poly.entity_id
_entity_poly.type
_entity_poly.pdbx_seq_one_letter_code
_entity_poly.pdbx_strand_id
1 'polypeptide(L)'
;ALRLIGGAPDLKTHVDCVTSRRIVKLPGLIDVHVHVREPGATHKEDWASCTAAALAGGITLICAMPNTQPPVTDLDALTLSKELAALGARCDYAMYVGASTDNHSSLAQLAPRVAALKMYLNETFTKLTLDDTTTWLKHFESWPAHLPLCVHAEGRTTAAALMMAQLAGRPLHVCHVARKEEILLIRAAKAKGIPVTCEVCPHHLFLTSEDLNHLGPKGEVRPMLVNDEDRQALWENLDIIDCFASDHAPHTLEEKMGAKPPPGFPGLETMLPLLLTAVTQGRLSMEDLINKLHHNPRKIFHLPRQPRTYIEIDLDAQWTIPSKPPFSKAQWTPFAGMKVTGRVQRVVLRGEVAYVDGQVLLPPGFGEDVRETQPLTPAPSAASSIPPVFPSPRHTHPTSIPVPPNQHSSQGYSHKLINGEITTPAEPVIPTPTMTTPLLGSPSRKPGLNHEQSAELYGEMLMELGVSESGERKSKSTSRVKGRELSPVRPLPVIPSGLPGITTSHGLQGQHLLSVQGTNKDQLHNIFNLAQTFRVCINKERPLEHILKGKLMALMFYEVSTRTHCSFQAAFQRLGGRVITMDTNTSSVKKGESLEDSVMMMAGYADVVVIRHPEPGAVARAAAVSPRPVINAGDGVGEHPTQALLDIFAIREEIGTVNGLIITMVGDLKHGRTVHSLARLLTLYNVQLRYVTPPGLGMPDYITQYAASQGIHQEEFSSLEAALPDTDVLYMTRIQKERFATLEEYERACGHFIVTPHLMTHAKRKMIVLHPLPRNQEISPEFDTDPRAAYFRQAEGGMYVRMALLAMVLGKC
;
A
#
# COMPACT_ATOMS: atom_id res chain seq x y z
N ALA A 1 3.35 32.71 9.38
CA ALA A 1 3.93 32.78 10.75
C ALA A 1 4.63 34.11 11.03
N LEU A 2 5.62 34.56 10.26
CA LEU A 2 6.41 35.79 10.52
C LEU A 2 5.67 37.15 10.35
N ARG A 3 4.39 37.15 9.95
CA ARG A 3 3.56 38.38 9.86
C ARG A 3 2.62 38.58 11.06
N LEU A 4 2.51 37.60 11.96
CA LEU A 4 1.55 37.63 13.07
C LEU A 4 2.17 37.90 14.45
N ILE A 5 3.49 38.00 14.52
CA ILE A 5 4.24 38.24 15.75
C ILE A 5 5.15 39.43 15.45
N GLY A 6 4.86 40.60 16.02
CA GLY A 6 5.50 41.87 15.73
C GLY A 6 6.96 41.99 16.21
N GLY A 7 7.80 41.01 15.89
CA GLY A 7 9.21 40.96 16.24
C GLY A 7 9.82 39.61 15.89
N ALA A 8 11.11 39.61 15.52
CA ALA A 8 11.89 38.39 15.39
C ALA A 8 12.00 37.70 16.76
N PRO A 9 11.84 36.37 16.85
CA PRO A 9 12.09 35.65 18.10
C PRO A 9 13.55 35.83 18.53
N ASP A 10 13.80 35.84 19.83
CA ASP A 10 15.16 35.94 20.40
C ASP A 10 16.04 34.82 19.84
N LEU A 11 16.96 35.21 18.95
CA LEU A 11 18.06 34.35 18.50
C LEU A 11 18.95 34.07 19.71
N LYS A 12 18.93 32.84 20.20
CA LYS A 12 19.98 32.36 21.12
C LYS A 12 21.30 32.37 20.35
N THR A 13 22.12 33.40 20.57
CA THR A 13 23.47 33.60 20.02
C THR A 13 24.51 32.70 20.69
N HIS A 14 24.18 31.44 20.95
CA HIS A 14 25.20 30.44 21.23
C HIS A 14 25.57 29.79 19.91
N VAL A 15 26.81 30.03 19.49
CA VAL A 15 27.53 29.34 18.42
C VAL A 15 27.08 27.88 18.38
N ASP A 16 26.41 27.51 17.30
CA ASP A 16 25.94 26.15 17.04
C ASP A 16 27.17 25.29 16.73
N CYS A 17 27.82 24.80 17.78
CA CYS A 17 28.62 23.60 17.66
C CYS A 17 27.63 22.50 17.26
N VAL A 18 27.58 22.22 15.94
CA VAL A 18 26.81 21.14 15.33
C VAL A 18 27.26 19.83 16.00
N THR A 19 26.61 19.50 17.11
CA THR A 19 26.49 18.12 17.53
C THR A 19 25.69 17.47 16.42
N SER A 20 26.28 16.49 15.74
CA SER A 20 25.69 15.75 14.64
C SER A 20 24.47 14.97 15.11
N ARG A 21 23.32 15.64 15.31
CA ARG A 21 22.08 14.99 15.75
C ARG A 21 21.47 14.25 14.58
N ARG A 22 21.26 12.95 14.74
CA ARG A 22 20.64 12.10 13.73
C ARG A 22 19.13 12.28 13.76
N ILE A 23 18.66 13.20 12.94
CA ILE A 23 17.22 13.39 12.70
C ILE A 23 16.74 12.35 11.68
N VAL A 24 15.74 11.56 12.07
CA VAL A 24 15.09 10.57 11.21
C VAL A 24 13.65 10.99 10.94
N LYS A 25 13.27 10.90 9.67
CA LYS A 25 11.91 11.21 9.20
C LYS A 25 11.09 9.92 9.09
N LEU A 26 9.98 9.84 9.82
CA LEU A 26 9.03 8.73 9.77
C LEU A 26 7.70 9.20 9.13
N PRO A 27 6.86 8.27 8.61
CA PRO A 27 5.49 8.62 8.25
C PRO A 27 4.69 9.08 9.48
N GLY A 28 3.53 9.70 9.24
CA GLY A 28 2.57 9.98 10.32
C GLY A 28 2.11 8.68 10.99
N LEU A 29 2.39 8.54 12.28
CA LEU A 29 2.06 7.32 13.03
C LEU A 29 0.60 7.31 13.47
N ILE A 30 0.08 6.11 13.73
CA ILE A 30 -1.33 5.85 14.01
C ILE A 30 -1.44 5.08 15.32
N ASP A 31 -2.31 5.57 16.21
CA ASP A 31 -2.70 4.86 17.41
C ASP A 31 -4.17 4.42 17.32
N VAL A 32 -4.40 3.11 17.27
CA VAL A 32 -5.72 2.53 17.03
C VAL A 32 -6.53 2.30 18.30
N HIS A 33 -6.01 2.66 19.48
CA HIS A 33 -6.67 2.45 20.77
C HIS A 33 -6.45 3.62 21.72
N VAL A 34 -7.38 4.59 21.70
CA VAL A 34 -7.30 5.80 22.52
C VAL A 34 -8.65 6.09 23.18
N HIS A 35 -8.65 6.41 24.48
CA HIS A 35 -9.83 6.86 25.22
C HIS A 35 -9.82 8.37 25.41
N VAL A 36 -10.57 9.09 24.56
CA VAL A 36 -10.60 10.57 24.55
C VAL A 36 -11.42 11.16 25.70
N ARG A 37 -12.31 10.38 26.32
CA ARG A 37 -13.17 10.75 27.47
C ARG A 37 -14.25 11.81 27.21
N GLU A 38 -14.32 12.35 26.01
CA GLU A 38 -15.35 13.28 25.57
C GLU A 38 -16.31 12.61 24.58
N PRO A 39 -17.64 12.67 24.79
CA PRO A 39 -18.37 13.43 25.83
C PRO A 39 -18.30 12.85 27.25
N GLY A 40 -18.52 13.73 28.23
CA GLY A 40 -18.95 13.40 29.59
C GLY A 40 -17.88 13.37 30.69
N ALA A 41 -16.61 13.14 30.37
CA ALA A 41 -15.52 13.10 31.35
C ALA A 41 -14.33 13.98 30.96
N THR A 42 -14.62 15.20 30.50
CA THR A 42 -13.64 16.16 29.94
C THR A 42 -12.59 16.66 30.95
N HIS A 43 -12.82 16.44 32.26
CA HIS A 43 -11.82 16.68 33.31
C HIS A 43 -10.68 15.66 33.28
N LYS A 44 -10.91 14.45 32.75
CA LYS A 44 -9.87 13.42 32.57
C LYS A 44 -9.06 13.66 31.30
N GLU A 45 -9.76 13.98 30.21
CA GLU A 45 -9.21 14.31 28.89
C GLU A 45 -10.33 14.82 27.99
N ASP A 46 -10.03 15.65 26.99
CA ASP A 46 -10.98 16.04 25.94
C ASP A 46 -10.34 15.89 24.55
N TRP A 47 -11.09 16.12 23.46
CA TRP A 47 -10.56 15.98 22.10
C TRP A 47 -9.34 16.86 21.86
N ALA A 48 -9.30 18.07 22.42
CA ALA A 48 -8.23 19.03 22.20
C ALA A 48 -6.94 18.67 22.95
N SER A 49 -7.03 18.22 24.19
CA SER A 49 -5.88 17.80 24.98
C SER A 49 -5.38 16.41 24.58
N CYS A 50 -6.28 15.47 24.30
CA CYS A 50 -5.93 14.13 23.83
C CYS A 50 -5.15 14.18 22.50
N THR A 51 -5.61 14.96 21.54
CA THR A 51 -4.94 15.06 20.23
C THR A 51 -3.69 15.94 20.29
N ALA A 52 -3.57 16.87 21.24
CA ALA A 52 -2.30 17.53 21.54
C ALA A 52 -1.26 16.53 22.07
N ALA A 53 -1.66 15.66 23.00
CA ALA A 53 -0.82 14.58 23.51
C ALA A 53 -0.42 13.59 22.41
N ALA A 54 -1.34 13.27 21.48
CA ALA A 54 -1.06 12.45 20.31
C ALA A 54 0.04 13.08 19.43
N LEU A 55 -0.11 14.36 19.04
CA LEU A 55 0.88 15.06 18.22
C LEU A 55 2.25 15.15 18.90
N ALA A 56 2.29 15.41 20.21
CA ALA A 56 3.54 15.43 20.98
C ALA A 56 4.21 14.04 21.05
N GLY A 57 3.42 12.96 21.05
CA GLY A 57 3.87 11.58 20.94
C GLY A 57 4.24 11.13 19.52
N GLY A 58 4.13 12.00 18.51
CA GLY A 58 4.38 11.67 17.10
C GLY A 58 3.24 10.94 16.40
N ILE A 59 2.06 10.88 17.02
CA ILE A 59 0.85 10.28 16.45
C ILE A 59 0.05 11.34 15.69
N THR A 60 -0.31 11.04 14.45
CA THR A 60 -1.04 11.95 13.55
C THR A 60 -2.46 11.50 13.25
N LEU A 61 -2.81 10.26 13.61
CA LEU A 61 -4.16 9.72 13.50
C LEU A 61 -4.48 8.86 14.73
N ILE A 62 -5.63 9.10 15.37
CA ILE A 62 -6.11 8.26 16.49
C ILE A 62 -7.43 7.55 16.15
N CYS A 63 -7.65 6.35 16.69
CA CYS A 63 -8.97 5.72 16.72
C CYS A 63 -9.54 5.76 18.15
N ALA A 64 -10.61 6.52 18.35
CA ALA A 64 -11.19 6.78 19.66
C ALA A 64 -12.20 5.71 20.10
N MET A 65 -12.00 5.12 21.27
CA MET A 65 -12.84 4.08 21.86
C MET A 65 -14.21 4.62 22.31
N PRO A 66 -15.27 3.78 22.29
CA PRO A 66 -16.66 4.24 22.39
C PRO A 66 -17.18 4.37 23.83
N ASN A 67 -16.37 4.08 24.84
CA ASN A 67 -16.79 4.06 26.25
C ASN A 67 -16.78 5.45 26.91
N THR A 68 -17.35 6.43 26.23
CA THR A 68 -17.61 7.80 26.70
C THR A 68 -18.89 7.85 27.55
N GLN A 69 -19.32 9.06 27.94
CA GLN A 69 -20.59 9.29 28.64
C GLN A 69 -21.39 10.40 27.92
N PRO A 70 -22.45 10.06 27.16
CA PRO A 70 -22.95 8.72 26.87
C PRO A 70 -21.95 7.87 26.06
N PRO A 71 -21.99 6.53 26.17
CA PRO A 71 -21.19 5.67 25.32
C PRO A 71 -21.67 5.75 23.87
N VAL A 72 -20.74 5.62 22.92
CA VAL A 72 -21.04 5.62 21.48
C VAL A 72 -21.57 4.24 21.07
N THR A 73 -22.86 4.01 21.32
CA THR A 73 -23.56 2.73 21.06
C THR A 73 -24.68 2.85 20.02
N ASP A 74 -24.96 4.05 19.54
CA ASP A 74 -26.04 4.36 18.60
C ASP A 74 -25.66 5.57 17.71
N LEU A 75 -26.56 5.94 16.81
CA LEU A 75 -26.35 7.03 15.85
C LEU A 75 -26.25 8.40 16.53
N ASP A 76 -27.03 8.63 17.57
CA ASP A 76 -27.11 9.94 18.24
C ASP A 76 -25.83 10.21 19.03
N ALA A 77 -25.36 9.22 19.80
CA ALA A 77 -24.10 9.29 20.51
C ALA A 77 -22.90 9.38 19.55
N LEU A 78 -22.94 8.68 18.42
CA LEU A 78 -21.90 8.80 17.39
C LEU A 78 -21.88 10.21 16.78
N THR A 79 -23.04 10.76 16.46
CA THR A 79 -23.16 12.10 15.87
C THR A 79 -22.66 13.17 16.84
N LEU A 80 -23.09 13.11 18.11
CA LEU A 80 -22.59 14.00 19.16
C LEU A 80 -21.06 13.92 19.28
N SER A 81 -20.50 12.71 19.32
CA SER A 81 -19.05 12.54 19.46
C SER A 81 -18.30 13.10 18.24
N LYS A 82 -18.82 12.90 17.02
CA LYS A 82 -18.28 13.47 15.78
C LYS A 82 -18.29 15.00 15.76
N GLU A 83 -19.37 15.63 16.22
CA GLU A 83 -19.46 17.09 16.33
C GLU A 83 -18.43 17.65 17.32
N LEU A 84 -18.28 17.02 18.49
CA LEU A 84 -17.29 17.42 19.49
C LEU A 84 -15.86 17.24 18.97
N ALA A 85 -15.58 16.12 18.28
CA ALA A 85 -14.28 15.89 17.67
C ALA A 85 -13.96 16.89 16.56
N ALA A 86 -14.94 17.26 15.73
CA ALA A 86 -14.75 18.26 14.68
C ALA A 86 -14.44 19.65 15.25
N LEU A 87 -14.86 19.94 16.48
CA LEU A 87 -14.54 21.18 17.19
C LEU A 87 -13.23 21.11 17.98
N GLY A 88 -12.86 19.92 18.48
CA GLY A 88 -11.78 19.74 19.44
C GLY A 88 -10.49 19.15 18.86
N ALA A 89 -10.57 18.26 17.88
CA ALA A 89 -9.43 17.45 17.44
C ALA A 89 -8.36 18.29 16.71
N ARG A 90 -7.10 18.06 17.05
CA ARG A 90 -5.92 18.71 16.42
C ARG A 90 -5.23 17.81 15.41
N CYS A 91 -5.36 16.49 15.56
CA CYS A 91 -4.92 15.48 14.60
C CYS A 91 -6.13 14.76 14.00
N ASP A 92 -5.94 14.08 12.87
CA ASP A 92 -7.03 13.35 12.23
C ASP A 92 -7.47 12.17 13.10
N TYR A 93 -8.70 11.70 12.93
CA TYR A 93 -9.29 10.69 13.82
C TYR A 93 -10.30 9.78 13.11
N ALA A 94 -10.55 8.63 13.72
CA ALA A 94 -11.73 7.80 13.49
C ALA A 94 -12.34 7.38 14.84
N MET A 95 -13.59 6.97 14.86
CA MET A 95 -14.29 6.57 16.09
C MET A 95 -14.74 5.12 16.03
N TYR A 96 -14.65 4.39 17.12
CA TYR A 96 -15.32 3.11 17.25
C TYR A 96 -16.82 3.30 17.55
N VAL A 97 -17.58 2.24 17.32
CA VAL A 97 -18.90 2.05 17.95
C VAL A 97 -18.83 0.88 18.93
N GLY A 98 -19.51 1.00 20.06
CA GLY A 98 -19.54 0.00 21.12
C GLY A 98 -20.69 -0.99 20.95
N ALA A 99 -20.41 -2.26 21.15
CA ALA A 99 -21.44 -3.28 21.31
C ALA A 99 -22.12 -3.15 22.69
N SER A 100 -23.45 -3.19 22.71
CA SER A 100 -24.28 -3.33 23.91
C SER A 100 -25.07 -4.64 23.85
N THR A 101 -25.86 -4.93 24.88
CA THR A 101 -26.69 -6.13 24.96
C THR A 101 -27.81 -6.18 23.91
N ASP A 102 -28.22 -5.03 23.38
CA ASP A 102 -29.43 -4.85 22.58
C ASP A 102 -29.22 -4.20 21.21
N ASN A 103 -28.05 -3.65 20.91
CA ASN A 103 -27.83 -2.88 19.68
C ASN A 103 -27.35 -3.69 18.45
N HIS A 104 -27.13 -5.01 18.57
CA HIS A 104 -26.56 -5.86 17.50
C HIS A 104 -27.26 -5.72 16.14
N SER A 105 -28.59 -5.59 16.13
CA SER A 105 -29.39 -5.45 14.90
C SER A 105 -29.26 -4.08 14.22
N SER A 106 -28.84 -3.06 14.98
CA SER A 106 -28.87 -1.65 14.57
C SER A 106 -27.48 -1.06 14.27
N LEU A 107 -26.39 -1.76 14.61
CA LEU A 107 -25.04 -1.21 14.44
C LEU A 107 -24.53 -1.29 12.98
N ALA A 108 -25.01 -2.24 12.19
CA ALA A 108 -24.51 -2.47 10.82
C ALA A 108 -24.64 -1.23 9.91
N GLN A 109 -25.67 -0.40 10.11
CA GLN A 109 -25.86 0.87 9.37
C GLN A 109 -24.82 1.94 9.72
N LEU A 110 -24.20 1.87 10.90
CA LEU A 110 -23.17 2.83 11.34
C LEU A 110 -21.79 2.46 10.81
N ALA A 111 -21.62 1.21 10.37
CA ALA A 111 -20.33 0.62 10.04
C ALA A 111 -19.48 1.41 9.03
N PRO A 112 -20.05 2.03 7.96
CA PRO A 112 -19.27 2.87 7.05
C PRO A 112 -18.70 4.15 7.68
N ARG A 113 -19.27 4.61 8.80
CA ARG A 113 -18.95 5.89 9.44
C ARG A 113 -17.96 5.76 10.60
N VAL A 114 -17.52 4.55 10.94
CA VAL A 114 -16.72 4.25 12.14
C VAL A 114 -15.46 3.45 11.80
N ALA A 115 -14.45 3.50 12.66
CA ALA A 115 -13.22 2.74 12.56
C ALA A 115 -13.52 1.23 12.57
N ALA A 116 -14.27 0.78 13.58
CA ALA A 116 -14.57 -0.61 13.86
C ALA A 116 -15.66 -0.74 14.94
N LEU A 117 -16.16 -1.97 15.13
CA LEU A 117 -16.95 -2.36 16.30
C LEU A 117 -16.01 -2.74 17.45
N LYS A 118 -16.22 -2.20 18.66
CA LYS A 118 -15.52 -2.61 19.88
C LYS A 118 -16.46 -3.38 20.81
N MET A 119 -16.05 -4.58 21.21
CA MET A 119 -16.74 -5.40 22.20
C MET A 119 -15.89 -5.52 23.47
N TYR A 120 -16.52 -5.37 24.63
CA TYR A 120 -15.88 -5.54 25.94
C TYR A 120 -16.32 -6.88 26.54
N LEU A 121 -15.45 -7.90 26.48
CA LEU A 121 -15.79 -9.29 26.83
C LEU A 121 -15.32 -9.70 28.23
N ASN A 122 -14.64 -8.79 28.93
CA ASN A 122 -14.24 -8.93 30.32
C ASN A 122 -14.72 -7.71 31.11
N GLU A 123 -14.69 -7.84 32.44
CA GLU A 123 -15.05 -6.77 33.35
C GLU A 123 -14.27 -5.50 33.01
N THR A 124 -15.01 -4.45 32.67
CA THR A 124 -14.46 -3.14 32.35
C THR A 124 -15.15 -2.09 33.22
N PHE A 125 -14.56 -0.89 33.30
CA PHE A 125 -15.11 0.24 34.07
C PHE A 125 -16.43 0.80 33.47
N THR A 126 -16.95 0.18 32.41
CA THR A 126 -18.03 0.71 31.57
C THR A 126 -19.27 -0.15 31.70
N LYS A 127 -20.42 0.37 31.26
CA LYS A 127 -21.67 -0.40 31.17
C LYS A 127 -21.76 -1.28 29.91
N LEU A 128 -20.68 -1.41 29.15
CA LEU A 128 -20.64 -2.12 27.85
C LEU A 128 -20.13 -3.56 27.96
N THR A 129 -19.89 -4.06 29.17
CA THR A 129 -19.49 -5.45 29.38
C THR A 129 -20.58 -6.39 28.83
N LEU A 130 -20.17 -7.35 28.02
CA LEU A 130 -21.04 -8.39 27.48
C LEU A 130 -20.70 -9.72 28.14
N ASP A 131 -21.56 -10.19 29.04
CA ASP A 131 -21.32 -11.44 29.79
C ASP A 131 -21.87 -12.68 29.09
N ASP A 132 -22.76 -12.49 28.11
CA ASP A 132 -23.46 -13.57 27.41
C ASP A 132 -22.87 -13.85 26.02
N THR A 133 -22.44 -15.10 25.81
CA THR A 133 -21.84 -15.55 24.54
C THR A 133 -22.84 -15.58 23.39
N THR A 134 -24.15 -15.73 23.66
CA THR A 134 -25.15 -15.65 22.59
C THR A 134 -25.26 -14.24 22.01
N THR A 135 -25.13 -13.23 22.87
CA THR A 135 -25.03 -11.83 22.48
C THR A 135 -23.75 -11.56 21.71
N TRP A 136 -22.64 -12.21 22.05
CA TRP A 136 -21.42 -12.10 21.25
C TRP A 136 -21.66 -12.60 19.84
N LEU A 137 -22.16 -13.83 19.69
CA LEU A 137 -22.39 -14.43 18.37
C LEU A 137 -23.29 -13.54 17.48
N LYS A 138 -24.36 -12.97 18.06
CA LYS A 138 -25.23 -12.00 17.34
C LYS A 138 -24.45 -10.81 16.79
N HIS A 139 -23.53 -10.23 17.56
CA HIS A 139 -22.66 -9.14 17.09
C HIS A 139 -21.68 -9.59 16.00
N PHE A 140 -21.06 -10.76 16.19
CA PHE A 140 -20.14 -11.34 15.21
C PHE A 140 -20.82 -11.58 13.86
N GLU A 141 -22.06 -12.06 13.86
CA GLU A 141 -22.87 -12.34 12.66
C GLU A 141 -23.48 -11.08 12.02
N SER A 142 -23.98 -10.14 12.82
CA SER A 142 -24.69 -8.95 12.31
C SER A 142 -23.76 -7.84 11.83
N TRP A 143 -22.58 -7.69 12.43
CA TRP A 143 -21.61 -6.69 12.02
C TRP A 143 -21.01 -7.04 10.64
N PRO A 144 -20.88 -6.11 9.67
CA PRO A 144 -20.38 -6.45 8.34
C PRO A 144 -19.00 -7.13 8.39
N ALA A 145 -18.90 -8.34 7.81
CA ALA A 145 -17.73 -9.21 7.95
C ALA A 145 -16.40 -8.63 7.42
N HIS A 146 -16.48 -7.72 6.43
CA HIS A 146 -15.32 -7.06 5.83
C HIS A 146 -14.79 -5.87 6.65
N LEU A 147 -15.54 -5.42 7.66
CA LEU A 147 -15.15 -4.32 8.54
C LEU A 147 -14.53 -4.85 9.83
N PRO A 148 -13.64 -4.07 10.48
CA PRO A 148 -12.92 -4.56 11.63
C PRO A 148 -13.85 -4.73 12.85
N LEU A 149 -13.59 -5.78 13.62
CA LEU A 149 -14.23 -6.09 14.89
C LEU A 149 -13.12 -6.33 15.91
N CYS A 150 -13.13 -5.53 16.97
CA CYS A 150 -12.10 -5.51 18.00
C CYS A 150 -12.68 -5.94 19.34
N VAL A 151 -11.95 -6.79 20.06
CA VAL A 151 -12.37 -7.29 21.38
C VAL A 151 -11.38 -6.89 22.45
N HIS A 152 -11.87 -6.41 23.58
CA HIS A 152 -11.15 -6.51 24.85
C HIS A 152 -11.41 -7.91 25.39
N ALA A 153 -10.39 -8.78 25.30
CA ALA A 153 -10.47 -10.18 25.71
C ALA A 153 -9.18 -10.57 26.46
N GLU A 154 -9.34 -11.09 27.68
CA GLU A 154 -8.25 -11.49 28.57
C GLU A 154 -8.26 -13.01 28.81
N GLY A 155 -7.08 -13.62 28.77
CA GLY A 155 -6.85 -15.04 29.03
C GLY A 155 -7.76 -15.97 28.23
N ARG A 156 -8.55 -16.80 28.93
CA ARG A 156 -9.50 -17.76 28.31
C ARG A 156 -10.53 -17.09 27.39
N THR A 157 -10.84 -15.83 27.64
CA THR A 157 -11.77 -15.04 26.83
C THR A 157 -11.25 -14.86 25.40
N THR A 158 -9.93 -14.77 25.23
CA THR A 158 -9.29 -14.71 23.90
C THR A 158 -9.57 -15.96 23.09
N ALA A 159 -9.55 -17.14 23.72
CA ALA A 159 -9.90 -18.40 23.06
C ALA A 159 -11.39 -18.45 22.68
N ALA A 160 -12.27 -18.01 23.58
CA ALA A 160 -13.70 -17.93 23.30
C ALA A 160 -14.00 -16.97 22.14
N ALA A 161 -13.40 -15.78 22.13
CA ALA A 161 -13.56 -14.80 21.06
C ALA A 161 -13.04 -15.33 19.71
N LEU A 162 -11.89 -16.01 19.69
CA LEU A 162 -11.36 -16.69 18.50
C LEU A 162 -12.32 -17.75 17.97
N MET A 163 -12.92 -18.56 18.85
CA MET A 163 -13.92 -19.55 18.46
C MET A 163 -15.16 -18.88 17.84
N MET A 164 -15.67 -17.81 18.46
CA MET A 164 -16.82 -17.06 17.92
C MET A 164 -16.51 -16.45 16.55
N ALA A 165 -15.29 -15.91 16.37
CA ALA A 165 -14.85 -15.39 15.08
C ALA A 165 -14.82 -16.47 13.99
N GLN A 166 -14.35 -17.67 14.35
CA GLN A 166 -14.33 -18.82 13.44
C GLN A 166 -15.71 -19.32 13.09
N LEU A 167 -16.62 -19.44 14.07
CA LEU A 167 -18.01 -19.83 13.85
C LEU A 167 -18.73 -18.84 12.92
N ALA A 168 -18.49 -17.54 13.10
CA ALA A 168 -19.05 -16.49 12.25
C ALA A 168 -18.29 -16.30 10.92
N GLY A 169 -17.21 -17.04 10.68
CA GLY A 169 -16.44 -16.98 9.43
C GLY A 169 -15.80 -15.63 9.14
N ARG A 170 -15.31 -14.90 10.16
CA ARG A 170 -14.81 -13.53 10.01
C ARG A 170 -13.44 -13.28 10.68
N PRO A 171 -12.71 -12.22 10.26
CA PRO A 171 -11.53 -11.76 10.96
C PRO A 171 -11.83 -11.17 12.34
N LEU A 172 -10.84 -11.26 13.25
CA LEU A 172 -10.88 -10.69 14.60
C LEU A 172 -9.61 -9.88 14.89
N HIS A 173 -9.76 -8.77 15.61
CA HIS A 173 -8.64 -8.04 16.21
C HIS A 173 -8.71 -8.10 17.74
N VAL A 174 -7.67 -8.63 18.38
CA VAL A 174 -7.57 -8.74 19.85
C VAL A 174 -6.80 -7.53 20.40
N CYS A 175 -7.47 -6.73 21.24
CA CYS A 175 -6.88 -5.53 21.84
C CYS A 175 -5.86 -5.91 22.92
N HIS A 176 -4.85 -5.04 23.13
CA HIS A 176 -3.92 -5.00 24.28
C HIS A 176 -3.52 -6.37 24.85
N VAL A 177 -2.99 -7.26 24.01
CA VAL A 177 -2.50 -8.58 24.45
C VAL A 177 -1.39 -8.39 25.47
N ALA A 178 -1.50 -9.06 26.61
CA ALA A 178 -0.64 -8.82 27.77
C ALA A 178 0.08 -10.08 28.27
N ARG A 179 -0.48 -11.28 28.03
CA ARG A 179 0.01 -12.53 28.63
C ARG A 179 0.67 -13.45 27.61
N LYS A 180 1.59 -14.29 28.09
CA LYS A 180 2.20 -15.40 27.34
C LYS A 180 1.14 -16.34 26.78
N GLU A 181 0.12 -16.68 27.58
CA GLU A 181 -0.96 -17.57 27.14
C GLU A 181 -1.72 -17.00 25.93
N GLU A 182 -1.97 -15.69 25.91
CA GLU A 182 -2.73 -15.01 24.86
C GLU A 182 -1.92 -14.93 23.57
N ILE A 183 -0.65 -14.53 23.63
CA ILE A 183 0.18 -14.38 22.43
C ILE A 183 0.51 -15.73 21.79
N LEU A 184 0.72 -16.78 22.60
CA LEU A 184 0.95 -18.13 22.09
C LEU A 184 -0.31 -18.73 21.46
N LEU A 185 -1.49 -18.43 22.01
CA LEU A 185 -2.76 -18.81 21.42
C LEU A 185 -2.98 -18.12 20.07
N ILE A 186 -2.70 -16.82 19.98
CA ILE A 186 -2.80 -16.06 18.72
C ILE A 186 -1.79 -16.57 17.70
N ARG A 187 -0.56 -16.87 18.10
CA ARG A 187 0.46 -17.52 17.26
C ARG A 187 -0.07 -18.83 16.68
N ALA A 188 -0.63 -19.70 17.53
CA ALA A 188 -1.19 -20.98 17.10
C ALA A 188 -2.38 -20.80 16.14
N ALA A 189 -3.23 -19.80 16.37
CA ALA A 189 -4.33 -19.46 15.48
C ALA A 189 -3.83 -18.99 14.10
N LYS A 190 -2.86 -18.05 14.07
CA LYS A 190 -2.23 -17.59 12.82
C LYS A 190 -1.56 -18.72 12.05
N ALA A 191 -0.85 -19.62 12.73
CA ALA A 191 -0.23 -20.79 12.12
C ALA A 191 -1.24 -21.74 11.45
N LYS A 192 -2.48 -21.77 11.94
CA LYS A 192 -3.61 -22.52 11.35
C LYS A 192 -4.37 -21.75 10.26
N GLY A 193 -3.93 -20.53 9.92
CA GLY A 193 -4.60 -19.68 8.93
C GLY A 193 -5.87 -19.00 9.44
N ILE A 194 -6.11 -18.98 10.75
CA ILE A 194 -7.23 -18.24 11.35
C ILE A 194 -6.95 -16.73 11.17
N PRO A 195 -7.87 -15.96 10.58
CA PRO A 195 -7.69 -14.53 10.37
C PRO A 195 -7.83 -13.74 11.69
N VAL A 196 -6.78 -13.77 12.50
CA VAL A 196 -6.66 -12.97 13.73
C VAL A 196 -5.50 -11.99 13.61
N THR A 197 -5.72 -10.79 14.12
CA THR A 197 -4.65 -9.82 14.39
C THR A 197 -4.71 -9.38 15.85
N CYS A 198 -3.63 -8.80 16.35
CA CYS A 198 -3.58 -8.26 17.70
C CYS A 198 -2.70 -7.02 17.83
N GLU A 199 -2.92 -6.29 18.92
CA GLU A 199 -2.07 -5.18 19.35
C GLU A 199 -1.51 -5.42 20.76
N VAL A 200 -0.40 -4.78 21.08
CA VAL A 200 0.22 -4.80 22.41
C VAL A 200 0.50 -3.38 22.86
N CYS A 201 0.27 -3.10 24.15
CA CYS A 201 0.51 -1.79 24.73
C CYS A 201 1.92 -1.65 25.31
N PRO A 202 2.51 -0.43 25.29
CA PRO A 202 3.84 -0.20 25.83
C PRO A 202 3.99 -0.61 27.31
N HIS A 203 2.96 -0.41 28.13
CA HIS A 203 3.05 -0.78 29.54
C HIS A 203 3.20 -2.30 29.76
N HIS A 204 2.69 -3.16 28.87
CA HIS A 204 2.94 -4.61 28.94
C HIS A 204 4.31 -5.03 28.37
N LEU A 205 4.99 -4.16 27.63
CA LEU A 205 6.35 -4.40 27.12
C LEU A 205 7.44 -3.87 28.05
N PHE A 206 7.14 -2.82 28.82
CA PHE A 206 8.13 -2.07 29.60
C PHE A 206 7.91 -2.12 31.11
N LEU A 207 6.71 -2.45 31.58
CA LEU A 207 6.40 -2.63 33.01
C LEU A 207 6.00 -4.07 33.30
N THR A 208 6.13 -4.48 34.56
CA THR A 208 5.69 -5.77 35.10
C THR A 208 4.96 -5.58 36.41
N SER A 209 4.47 -6.68 36.99
CA SER A 209 3.90 -6.71 38.34
C SER A 209 4.87 -6.23 39.42
N GLU A 210 6.20 -6.24 39.18
CA GLU A 210 7.19 -5.74 40.13
C GLU A 210 7.12 -4.22 40.30
N ASP A 211 6.73 -3.51 39.24
CA ASP A 211 6.58 -2.04 39.25
C ASP A 211 5.39 -1.58 40.09
N LEU A 212 4.45 -2.48 40.44
CA LEU A 212 3.34 -2.18 41.33
C LEU A 212 3.79 -1.72 42.73
N ASN A 213 4.97 -2.17 43.17
CA ASN A 213 5.58 -1.71 44.42
C ASN A 213 5.85 -0.20 44.42
N HIS A 214 6.21 0.36 43.26
CA HIS A 214 6.46 1.79 43.09
C HIS A 214 5.19 2.55 42.69
N LEU A 215 4.34 1.96 41.85
CA LEU A 215 3.13 2.60 41.35
C LEU A 215 2.02 2.68 42.43
N GLY A 216 1.94 1.70 43.33
CA GLY A 216 0.87 1.61 44.31
C GLY A 216 -0.52 1.58 43.64
N PRO A 217 -1.53 2.28 44.18
CA PRO A 217 -2.88 2.34 43.61
C PRO A 217 -2.95 2.82 42.15
N LYS A 218 -1.96 3.62 41.72
CA LYS A 218 -1.88 4.08 40.34
C LYS A 218 -1.76 2.93 39.35
N GLY A 219 -1.18 1.80 39.77
CA GLY A 219 -0.91 0.62 38.94
C GLY A 219 -2.16 -0.12 38.44
N GLU A 220 -3.36 0.28 38.85
CA GLU A 220 -4.60 -0.34 38.39
C GLU A 220 -4.78 -0.16 36.86
N VAL A 221 -4.79 -1.27 36.11
CA VAL A 221 -4.95 -1.29 34.65
C VAL A 221 -5.60 -2.61 34.21
N ARG A 222 -6.27 -2.62 33.05
CA ARG A 222 -6.82 -3.82 32.42
C ARG A 222 -6.37 -3.87 30.95
N PRO A 223 -5.66 -4.93 30.51
CA PRO A 223 -5.20 -6.07 31.30
C PRO A 223 -4.18 -5.67 32.36
N MET A 224 -4.22 -6.37 33.51
CA MET A 224 -3.31 -6.09 34.63
C MET A 224 -1.84 -6.24 34.22
N LEU A 225 -0.94 -5.52 34.91
CA LEU A 225 0.50 -5.74 34.74
C LEU A 225 0.85 -7.18 35.10
N VAL A 226 1.58 -7.83 34.19
CA VAL A 226 1.92 -9.25 34.22
C VAL A 226 3.34 -9.46 34.77
N ASN A 227 3.71 -10.71 35.04
CA ASN A 227 5.07 -11.02 35.48
C ASN A 227 6.08 -10.84 34.34
N ASP A 228 7.38 -10.97 34.65
CA ASP A 228 8.43 -10.81 33.64
C ASP A 228 8.42 -11.93 32.57
N GLU A 229 7.97 -13.13 32.90
CA GLU A 229 7.85 -14.23 31.93
C GLU A 229 6.84 -13.90 30.82
N ASP A 230 5.70 -13.32 31.19
CA ASP A 230 4.69 -12.85 30.24
C ASP A 230 5.23 -11.71 29.36
N ARG A 231 5.88 -10.71 29.97
CA ARG A 231 6.52 -9.61 29.23
C ARG A 231 7.56 -10.12 28.24
N GLN A 232 8.41 -11.04 28.68
CA GLN A 232 9.46 -11.64 27.85
C GLN A 232 8.86 -12.44 26.70
N ALA A 233 7.76 -13.17 26.93
CA ALA A 233 7.05 -13.86 25.86
C ALA A 233 6.53 -12.89 24.79
N LEU A 234 6.04 -11.69 25.16
CA LEU A 234 5.64 -10.68 24.18
C LEU A 234 6.83 -10.23 23.30
N TRP A 235 8.00 -9.99 23.91
CA TRP A 235 9.22 -9.63 23.18
C TRP A 235 9.73 -10.75 22.26
N GLU A 236 9.65 -12.01 22.69
CA GLU A 236 10.02 -13.19 21.88
C GLU A 236 9.04 -13.50 20.73
N ASN A 237 7.86 -12.87 20.77
CA ASN A 237 6.78 -13.06 19.82
C ASN A 237 6.46 -11.75 19.06
N LEU A 238 7.43 -10.83 18.93
CA LEU A 238 7.26 -9.57 18.22
C LEU A 238 6.74 -9.75 16.78
N ASP A 239 7.10 -10.85 16.12
CA ASP A 239 6.64 -11.22 14.78
C ASP A 239 5.12 -11.49 14.72
N ILE A 240 4.53 -11.91 15.84
CA ILE A 240 3.10 -12.19 15.97
C ILE A 240 2.28 -10.94 16.25
N ILE A 241 2.86 -9.91 16.88
CA ILE A 241 2.16 -8.66 17.22
C ILE A 241 1.94 -7.83 15.95
N ASP A 242 0.70 -7.48 15.60
CA ASP A 242 0.44 -6.71 14.38
C ASP A 242 0.54 -5.20 14.61
N CYS A 243 0.13 -4.71 15.77
CA CYS A 243 0.09 -3.27 16.08
C CYS A 243 0.69 -2.97 17.46
N PHE A 244 1.25 -1.77 17.60
CA PHE A 244 1.37 -1.14 18.90
C PHE A 244 0.24 -0.13 19.03
N ALA A 245 -0.40 -0.08 20.18
CA ALA A 245 -1.44 0.91 20.50
C ALA A 245 -1.28 1.30 21.96
N SER A 246 -1.47 2.57 22.30
CA SER A 246 -1.14 3.02 23.65
C SER A 246 -2.11 2.52 24.71
N ASP A 247 -3.35 2.20 24.30
CA ASP A 247 -4.50 2.11 25.19
C ASP A 247 -4.53 3.33 26.13
N HIS A 248 -4.37 4.52 25.54
CA HIS A 248 -4.31 5.75 26.30
C HIS A 248 -5.64 5.94 27.02
N ALA A 249 -5.62 5.65 28.32
CA ALA A 249 -6.76 5.61 29.21
C ALA A 249 -6.55 6.62 30.35
N PRO A 250 -6.64 7.92 30.06
CA PRO A 250 -6.34 8.98 31.01
C PRO A 250 -7.38 9.02 32.13
N HIS A 251 -6.89 9.20 33.33
CA HIS A 251 -7.61 9.41 34.58
C HIS A 251 -6.80 10.40 35.41
N THR A 252 -7.47 11.27 36.16
CA THR A 252 -6.73 12.23 36.99
C THR A 252 -5.98 11.47 38.09
N LEU A 253 -4.88 12.05 38.57
CA LEU A 253 -4.13 11.46 39.68
C LEU A 253 -5.02 11.26 40.93
N GLU A 254 -5.95 12.17 41.19
CA GLU A 254 -6.91 12.07 42.29
C GLU A 254 -7.76 10.80 42.18
N GLU A 255 -8.31 10.51 41.00
CA GLU A 255 -9.12 9.30 40.78
C GLU A 255 -8.29 8.03 40.96
N LYS A 256 -7.05 8.03 40.47
CA LYS A 256 -6.12 6.88 40.58
C LYS A 256 -5.63 6.64 42.01
N MET A 257 -5.70 7.65 42.87
CA MET A 257 -5.36 7.54 44.28
C MET A 257 -6.60 7.39 45.18
N GLY A 258 -7.80 7.41 44.60
CA GLY A 258 -9.06 7.26 45.32
C GLY A 258 -9.31 5.84 45.83
N ALA A 259 -10.40 5.65 46.58
CA ALA A 259 -10.75 4.36 47.18
C ALA A 259 -11.07 3.25 46.16
N LYS A 260 -11.50 3.62 44.96
CA LYS A 260 -11.78 2.71 43.84
C LYS A 260 -11.07 3.23 42.58
N PRO A 261 -9.75 3.01 42.45
CA PRO A 261 -8.98 3.55 41.34
C PRO A 261 -9.51 2.97 40.02
N PRO A 262 -9.83 3.80 39.02
CA PRO A 262 -10.23 3.28 37.72
C PRO A 262 -9.03 2.68 36.97
N PRO A 263 -9.22 1.60 36.20
CA PRO A 263 -8.14 1.00 35.42
C PRO A 263 -7.76 1.89 34.23
N GLY A 264 -6.46 2.02 33.97
CA GLY A 264 -5.95 2.69 32.78
C GLY A 264 -4.74 3.58 33.03
N PHE A 265 -3.93 3.76 31.98
CA PHE A 265 -2.75 4.60 31.94
C PHE A 265 -2.78 5.60 30.79
N PRO A 266 -2.35 6.86 30.99
CA PRO A 266 -2.04 7.74 29.87
C PRO A 266 -0.75 7.27 29.16
N GLY A 267 -0.82 7.01 27.84
CA GLY A 267 0.32 6.46 27.08
C GLY A 267 0.78 7.20 25.80
N LEU A 268 -0.03 8.11 25.22
CA LEU A 268 0.27 8.75 23.92
C LEU A 268 1.65 9.42 23.87
N GLU A 269 1.99 10.24 24.87
CA GLU A 269 3.24 11.01 24.90
C GLU A 269 4.49 10.16 25.19
N THR A 270 4.32 8.94 25.71
CA THR A 270 5.41 8.06 26.14
C THR A 270 5.63 6.85 25.25
N MET A 271 4.63 6.45 24.44
CA MET A 271 4.69 5.25 23.59
C MET A 271 5.89 5.26 22.64
N LEU A 272 6.01 6.29 21.80
CA LEU A 272 7.07 6.35 20.81
C LEU A 272 8.48 6.47 21.46
N PRO A 273 8.73 7.34 22.46
CA PRO A 273 10.02 7.37 23.15
C PRO A 273 10.46 6.01 23.75
N LEU A 274 9.55 5.26 24.35
CA LEU A 274 9.85 3.93 24.89
C LEU A 274 10.23 2.95 23.76
N LEU A 275 9.47 2.93 22.67
CA LEU A 275 9.74 2.05 21.53
C LEU A 275 11.04 2.43 20.79
N LEU A 276 11.34 3.73 20.63
CA LEU A 276 12.61 4.21 20.08
C LEU A 276 13.82 3.82 20.94
N THR A 277 13.62 3.79 22.26
CA THR A 277 14.64 3.29 23.19
C THR A 277 14.92 1.82 22.92
N ALA A 278 13.88 0.99 22.74
CA ALA A 278 14.04 -0.40 22.34
C ALA A 278 14.69 -0.56 20.95
N VAL A 279 14.43 0.35 20.01
CA VAL A 279 15.11 0.37 18.71
C VAL A 279 16.60 0.65 18.86
N THR A 280 16.96 1.64 19.68
CA THR A 280 18.36 2.00 19.95
C THR A 280 19.10 0.88 20.67
N GLN A 281 18.40 0.10 21.50
CA GLN A 281 18.93 -1.08 22.20
C GLN A 281 18.97 -2.35 21.33
N GLY A 282 18.52 -2.29 20.07
CA GLY A 282 18.49 -3.44 19.16
C GLY A 282 17.43 -4.49 19.49
N ARG A 283 16.46 -4.18 20.35
CA ARG A 283 15.34 -5.07 20.72
C ARG A 283 14.18 -5.01 19.72
N LEU A 284 14.11 -3.94 18.94
CA LEU A 284 13.08 -3.68 17.93
C LEU A 284 13.75 -3.07 16.70
N SER A 285 13.36 -3.43 15.49
CA SER A 285 13.87 -2.73 14.30
C SER A 285 13.05 -1.46 14.01
N MET A 286 13.64 -0.47 13.35
CA MET A 286 12.89 0.71 12.92
C MET A 286 11.77 0.33 11.93
N GLU A 287 11.99 -0.68 11.09
CA GLU A 287 10.99 -1.20 10.16
C GLU A 287 9.81 -1.82 10.90
N ASP A 288 10.05 -2.63 11.94
CA ASP A 288 8.99 -3.21 12.77
C ASP A 288 8.18 -2.14 13.48
N LEU A 289 8.84 -1.10 14.00
CA LEU A 289 8.16 0.05 14.62
C LEU A 289 7.21 0.71 13.62
N ILE A 290 7.69 1.03 12.41
CA ILE A 290 6.86 1.65 11.36
C ILE A 290 5.74 0.69 10.92
N ASN A 291 6.02 -0.60 10.77
CA ASN A 291 5.00 -1.58 10.40
C ASN A 291 3.86 -1.61 11.44
N LYS A 292 4.21 -1.67 12.73
CA LYS A 292 3.24 -1.80 13.84
C LYS A 292 2.55 -0.49 14.24
N LEU A 293 3.11 0.67 13.92
CA LEU A 293 2.51 1.99 14.20
C LEU A 293 2.03 2.75 12.94
N HIS A 294 2.17 2.19 11.74
CA HIS A 294 1.71 2.85 10.52
C HIS A 294 1.11 1.86 9.50
N HIS A 295 1.89 0.91 8.99
CA HIS A 295 1.40 0.08 7.87
C HIS A 295 0.28 -0.89 8.25
N ASN A 296 0.45 -1.62 9.36
CA ASN A 296 -0.54 -2.58 9.84
C ASN A 296 -1.82 -1.90 10.36
N PRO A 297 -1.75 -0.82 11.18
CA PRO A 297 -2.95 -0.03 11.51
C PRO A 297 -3.76 0.38 10.27
N ARG A 298 -3.10 0.90 9.23
CA ARG A 298 -3.78 1.30 7.99
C ARG A 298 -4.45 0.14 7.28
N LYS A 299 -3.77 -1.01 7.21
CA LYS A 299 -4.27 -2.22 6.54
C LYS A 299 -5.43 -2.86 7.31
N ILE A 300 -5.32 -3.00 8.62
CA ILE A 300 -6.30 -3.69 9.46
C ILE A 300 -7.58 -2.87 9.56
N PHE A 301 -7.45 -1.55 9.72
CA PHE A 301 -8.57 -0.65 9.94
C PHE A 301 -9.00 0.11 8.68
N HIS A 302 -8.45 -0.20 7.51
CA HIS A 302 -8.77 0.49 6.24
C HIS A 302 -8.64 2.02 6.35
N LEU A 303 -7.55 2.51 6.98
CA LEU A 303 -7.35 3.93 7.23
C LEU A 303 -6.61 4.59 6.04
N PRO A 304 -7.04 5.79 5.60
CA PRO A 304 -6.46 6.45 4.43
C PRO A 304 -5.03 6.93 4.69
N ARG A 305 -4.35 7.34 3.62
CA ARG A 305 -3.09 8.09 3.75
C ARG A 305 -3.39 9.52 4.18
N GLN A 306 -2.55 10.06 5.06
CA GLN A 306 -2.53 11.49 5.34
C GLN A 306 -1.51 12.16 4.38
N PRO A 307 -1.95 12.94 3.39
CA PRO A 307 -1.05 13.53 2.40
C PRO A 307 -0.11 14.54 3.06
N ARG A 308 1.16 14.62 2.63
CA ARG A 308 2.14 15.57 3.20
C ARG A 308 2.29 15.52 4.72
N THR A 309 2.08 14.35 5.33
CA THR A 309 2.20 14.12 6.77
C THR A 309 3.44 13.30 7.09
N TYR A 310 4.23 13.74 8.06
CA TYR A 310 5.43 13.04 8.55
C TYR A 310 5.83 13.54 9.94
N ILE A 311 6.67 12.77 10.63
CA ILE A 311 7.30 13.18 11.88
C ILE A 311 8.82 13.16 11.75
N GLU A 312 9.49 14.03 12.50
CA GLU A 312 10.94 14.09 12.63
C GLU A 312 11.33 13.81 14.06
N ILE A 313 12.28 12.89 14.22
CA ILE A 313 12.70 12.35 15.50
C ILE A 313 14.21 12.52 15.62
N ASP A 314 14.66 13.04 16.75
CA ASP A 314 16.05 13.01 17.14
C ASP A 314 16.33 11.69 17.85
N LEU A 315 17.06 10.79 17.18
CA LEU A 315 17.39 9.47 17.73
C LEU A 315 18.48 9.50 18.81
N ASP A 316 19.24 10.59 18.90
CA ASP A 316 20.35 10.69 19.85
C ASP A 316 19.95 11.43 21.14
N ALA A 317 18.77 12.05 21.15
CA ALA A 317 18.22 12.74 22.32
C ALA A 317 17.93 11.76 23.46
N GLN A 318 18.75 11.84 24.52
CA GLN A 318 18.52 11.15 25.79
C GLN A 318 17.82 12.06 26.78
N TRP A 319 16.78 11.56 27.44
CA TRP A 319 16.03 12.30 28.44
C TRP A 319 15.31 11.35 29.40
N THR A 320 14.77 11.90 30.48
CA THR A 320 14.01 11.16 31.48
C THR A 320 12.54 11.54 31.38
N ILE A 321 11.65 10.54 31.34
CA ILE A 321 10.21 10.78 31.30
C ILE A 321 9.80 11.55 32.57
N PRO A 322 9.22 12.76 32.44
CA PRO A 322 8.81 13.57 33.57
C PRO A 322 7.64 12.94 34.30
N SER A 323 7.44 13.30 35.56
CA SER A 323 6.30 12.83 36.34
C SER A 323 4.95 13.29 35.78
N LYS A 324 4.92 14.43 35.08
CA LYS A 324 3.72 15.01 34.46
C LYS A 324 4.01 15.31 32.98
N PRO A 325 3.40 14.55 32.05
CA PRO A 325 3.44 14.90 30.64
C PRO A 325 2.80 16.28 30.38
N PRO A 326 3.30 17.05 29.40
CA PRO A 326 2.85 18.42 29.17
C PRO A 326 1.41 18.56 28.65
N PHE A 327 0.86 17.58 27.93
CA PHE A 327 -0.43 17.77 27.23
C PHE A 327 -1.60 17.00 27.83
N SER A 328 -1.42 15.72 28.21
CA SER A 328 -2.51 14.94 28.79
C SER A 328 -3.02 15.54 30.10
N LYS A 329 -4.34 15.70 30.23
CA LYS A 329 -5.00 16.18 31.46
C LYS A 329 -4.92 15.19 32.61
N ALA A 330 -4.51 13.93 32.36
CA ALA A 330 -4.21 12.98 33.42
C ALA A 330 -3.20 13.57 34.41
N GLN A 331 -2.19 14.33 33.92
CA GLN A 331 -1.16 14.99 34.73
C GLN A 331 -0.33 14.02 35.60
N TRP A 332 -0.18 12.78 35.14
CA TRP A 332 0.74 11.78 35.67
C TRP A 332 1.10 10.76 34.58
N THR A 333 2.10 9.91 34.80
CA THR A 333 2.43 8.77 33.91
C THR A 333 3.01 7.61 34.72
N PRO A 334 2.74 6.33 34.37
CA PRO A 334 3.36 5.20 35.05
C PRO A 334 4.86 5.04 34.72
N PHE A 335 5.36 5.72 33.67
CA PHE A 335 6.75 5.61 33.21
C PHE A 335 7.67 6.69 33.78
N ALA A 336 7.20 7.45 34.78
CA ALA A 336 7.95 8.55 35.37
C ALA A 336 9.32 8.08 35.89
N GLY A 337 10.38 8.81 35.53
CA GLY A 337 11.75 8.48 35.95
C GLY A 337 12.50 7.49 35.04
N MET A 338 11.83 6.86 34.07
CA MET A 338 12.51 6.03 33.08
C MET A 338 13.37 6.88 32.15
N LYS A 339 14.60 6.41 31.88
CA LYS A 339 15.50 7.02 30.89
C LYS A 339 15.15 6.47 29.51
N VAL A 340 14.97 7.37 28.56
CA VAL A 340 14.62 7.05 27.17
C VAL A 340 15.56 7.74 26.20
N THR A 341 15.70 7.13 25.02
CA THR A 341 16.48 7.63 23.89
C THR A 341 15.57 7.73 22.67
N GLY A 342 15.58 8.89 22.02
CA GLY A 342 14.64 9.22 20.96
C GLY A 342 13.63 10.27 21.43
N ARG A 343 13.51 11.38 20.69
CA ARG A 343 12.55 12.44 20.98
C ARG A 343 11.89 12.97 19.71
N VAL A 344 10.58 13.16 19.76
CA VAL A 344 9.84 13.86 18.69
C VAL A 344 10.29 15.33 18.66
N GLN A 345 10.85 15.75 17.53
CA GLN A 345 11.28 17.13 17.30
C GLN A 345 10.21 17.92 16.57
N ARG A 346 9.64 17.33 15.51
CA ARG A 346 8.64 17.99 14.66
C ARG A 346 7.59 17.02 14.17
N VAL A 347 6.35 17.49 14.09
CA VAL A 347 5.25 16.80 13.39
C VAL A 347 4.70 17.74 12.34
N VAL A 348 4.52 17.22 11.13
CA VAL A 348 3.82 17.90 10.03
C VAL A 348 2.59 17.09 9.69
N LEU A 349 1.42 17.72 9.73
CA LEU A 349 0.12 17.13 9.42
C LEU A 349 -0.51 17.87 8.24
N ARG A 350 -0.79 17.15 7.16
CA ARG A 350 -1.43 17.68 5.94
C ARG A 350 -0.73 18.88 5.32
N GLY A 351 0.57 19.03 5.57
CA GLY A 351 1.42 20.12 5.11
C GLY A 351 1.63 21.26 6.12
N GLU A 352 0.90 21.25 7.24
CA GLU A 352 1.03 22.24 8.31
C GLU A 352 1.90 21.71 9.45
N VAL A 353 2.71 22.58 10.07
CA VAL A 353 3.53 22.19 11.22
C VAL A 353 2.61 22.05 12.44
N ALA A 354 2.48 20.83 12.93
CA ALA A 354 1.57 20.44 13.99
C ALA A 354 2.17 20.58 15.39
N TYR A 355 3.43 20.18 15.51
CA TYR A 355 4.19 20.21 16.75
C TYR A 355 5.66 20.52 16.46
N VAL A 356 6.29 21.31 17.30
CA VAL A 356 7.73 21.58 17.27
C VAL A 356 8.24 21.89 18.67
N ASP A 357 9.37 21.31 19.08
CA ASP A 357 10.10 21.66 20.31
C ASP A 357 9.24 21.76 21.59
N GLY A 358 8.28 20.85 21.77
CA GLY A 358 7.42 20.83 22.96
C GLY A 358 6.17 21.70 22.86
N GLN A 359 5.87 22.29 21.70
CA GLN A 359 4.69 23.11 21.48
C GLN A 359 3.80 22.52 20.39
N VAL A 360 2.50 22.40 20.65
CA VAL A 360 1.49 22.08 19.64
C VAL A 360 0.99 23.38 19.02
N LEU A 361 1.05 23.47 17.69
CA LEU A 361 0.76 24.69 16.93
C LEU A 361 -0.60 24.69 16.25
N LEU A 362 -1.19 23.51 16.00
CA LEU A 362 -2.51 23.41 15.37
C LEU A 362 -3.63 23.69 16.37
N PRO A 363 -4.63 24.50 16.00
CA PRO A 363 -5.77 24.79 16.85
C PRO A 363 -6.69 23.56 17.01
N PRO A 364 -7.52 23.51 18.07
CA PRO A 364 -8.65 22.58 18.12
C PRO A 364 -9.54 22.72 16.89
N GLY A 365 -10.04 21.60 16.38
CA GLY A 365 -10.89 21.52 15.19
C GLY A 365 -10.14 21.50 13.86
N PHE A 366 -8.80 21.41 13.88
CA PHE A 366 -8.02 21.19 12.67
C PHE A 366 -8.14 19.75 12.15
N GLY A 367 -8.21 18.77 13.06
CA GLY A 367 -8.25 17.35 12.75
C GLY A 367 -9.51 16.95 11.98
N GLU A 368 -9.37 16.02 11.04
CA GLU A 368 -10.48 15.55 10.20
C GLU A 368 -10.90 14.12 10.54
N ASP A 369 -12.20 13.83 10.46
CA ASP A 369 -12.72 12.46 10.48
C ASP A 369 -12.35 11.73 9.18
N VAL A 370 -11.49 10.72 9.29
CA VAL A 370 -10.99 9.98 8.13
C VAL A 370 -12.02 9.03 7.51
N ARG A 371 -13.18 8.85 8.13
CA ARG A 371 -14.32 8.09 7.59
C ARG A 371 -15.32 8.95 6.81
N GLU A 372 -15.38 10.26 7.07
CA GLU A 372 -16.27 11.18 6.34
C GLU A 372 -15.58 11.83 5.13
N THR A 373 -14.26 11.89 5.15
CA THR A 373 -13.43 12.35 4.02
C THR A 373 -13.33 11.34 2.87
N GLN A 374 -13.87 10.13 3.03
CA GLN A 374 -14.05 9.16 1.94
C GLN A 374 -15.36 9.44 1.19
N PRO A 375 -15.35 9.57 -0.16
CA PRO A 375 -16.60 9.65 -0.91
C PRO A 375 -17.42 8.38 -0.64
N LEU A 376 -18.66 8.56 -0.18
CA LEU A 376 -19.63 7.49 -0.05
C LEU A 376 -19.79 6.78 -1.41
N THR A 377 -19.14 5.64 -1.61
CA THR A 377 -19.61 4.68 -2.60
C THR A 377 -20.95 4.16 -2.09
N PRO A 378 -22.07 4.34 -2.82
CA PRO A 378 -23.35 3.84 -2.35
C PRO A 378 -23.25 2.33 -2.18
N ALA A 379 -23.72 1.82 -1.04
CA ALA A 379 -24.12 0.42 -0.98
C ALA A 379 -25.16 0.17 -2.08
N PRO A 380 -25.14 -0.97 -2.78
CA PRO A 380 -26.18 -1.27 -3.76
C PRO A 380 -27.53 -1.30 -3.02
N SER A 381 -28.38 -0.31 -3.31
CA SER A 381 -29.71 -0.24 -2.70
C SER A 381 -30.51 -1.47 -3.13
N ALA A 382 -30.94 -2.27 -2.16
CA ALA A 382 -32.06 -3.19 -2.35
C ALA A 382 -33.34 -2.35 -2.48
N ALA A 383 -33.59 -1.82 -3.67
CA ALA A 383 -34.86 -1.20 -4.04
C ALA A 383 -35.57 -2.11 -5.03
N SER A 384 -36.74 -2.59 -4.62
CA SER A 384 -37.70 -3.29 -5.45
C SER A 384 -38.19 -2.39 -6.58
N SER A 385 -37.65 -2.56 -7.78
CA SER A 385 -38.28 -2.06 -8.99
C SER A 385 -39.07 -3.19 -9.64
N ILE A 386 -40.39 -3.17 -9.40
CA ILE A 386 -41.36 -3.81 -10.29
C ILE A 386 -41.09 -3.25 -11.71
N PRO A 387 -40.84 -4.07 -12.73
CA PRO A 387 -40.61 -3.56 -14.07
C PRO A 387 -41.89 -2.90 -14.60
N PRO A 388 -41.82 -1.70 -15.21
CA PRO A 388 -42.95 -1.15 -15.93
C PRO A 388 -43.27 -2.08 -17.11
N VAL A 389 -44.55 -2.45 -17.20
CA VAL A 389 -45.15 -3.16 -18.32
C VAL A 389 -44.88 -2.34 -19.59
N PHE A 390 -44.03 -2.85 -20.47
CA PHE A 390 -43.84 -2.27 -21.80
C PHE A 390 -45.11 -2.49 -22.63
N PRO A 391 -45.69 -1.45 -23.26
CA PRO A 391 -46.78 -1.63 -24.21
C PRO A 391 -46.25 -2.35 -25.46
N SER A 392 -47.00 -3.35 -25.90
CA SER A 392 -46.73 -4.10 -27.12
C SER A 392 -46.60 -3.17 -28.34
N PRO A 393 -45.70 -3.46 -29.30
CA PRO A 393 -45.56 -2.66 -30.50
C PRO A 393 -46.85 -2.73 -31.32
N ARG A 394 -47.47 -1.58 -31.57
CA ARG A 394 -48.63 -1.45 -32.45
C ARG A 394 -48.23 -1.77 -33.89
N HIS A 395 -49.00 -2.68 -34.47
CA HIS A 395 -49.11 -2.91 -35.90
C HIS A 395 -49.38 -1.61 -36.66
N THR A 396 -48.59 -1.35 -37.70
CA THR A 396 -49.03 -0.54 -38.84
C THR A 396 -49.10 -1.45 -40.05
N HIS A 397 -50.32 -1.63 -40.55
CA HIS A 397 -50.65 -2.42 -41.72
C HIS A 397 -49.97 -1.89 -42.99
N PRO A 398 -49.66 -2.77 -43.97
CA PRO A 398 -49.29 -2.38 -45.31
C PRO A 398 -50.53 -1.92 -46.10
N THR A 399 -50.40 -0.83 -46.86
CA THR A 399 -51.35 -0.43 -47.89
C THR A 399 -51.25 -1.36 -49.10
N SER A 400 -52.36 -2.02 -49.44
CA SER A 400 -52.64 -2.67 -50.73
C SER A 400 -52.95 -1.59 -51.80
N ILE A 401 -52.73 -1.76 -53.10
CA ILE A 401 -53.50 -2.47 -54.17
C ILE A 401 -52.88 -1.94 -55.53
N PRO A 402 -52.99 -2.53 -56.76
CA PRO A 402 -53.28 -3.89 -57.26
C PRO A 402 -52.24 -4.48 -58.28
N VAL A 403 -52.31 -5.81 -58.45
CA VAL A 403 -51.84 -6.69 -59.55
C VAL A 403 -52.92 -6.69 -60.67
N PRO A 404 -52.68 -6.82 -62.01
CA PRO A 404 -52.32 -8.10 -62.69
C PRO A 404 -51.69 -7.98 -64.12
N PRO A 405 -51.54 -9.06 -64.94
CA PRO A 405 -51.30 -10.50 -64.69
C PRO A 405 -50.11 -11.11 -65.50
N ASN A 406 -49.73 -12.34 -65.12
CA ASN A 406 -49.22 -13.49 -65.91
C ASN A 406 -48.50 -13.29 -67.26
N GLN A 407 -47.34 -13.95 -67.43
CA GLN A 407 -47.21 -15.14 -68.31
C GLN A 407 -45.79 -15.74 -68.36
N HIS A 408 -45.73 -17.09 -68.29
CA HIS A 408 -44.68 -18.04 -68.79
C HIS A 408 -43.27 -17.99 -68.17
N SER A 409 -42.49 -19.07 -67.97
CA SER A 409 -42.58 -20.55 -68.11
C SER A 409 -41.22 -21.10 -67.63
N SER A 410 -41.12 -21.88 -66.55
CA SER A 410 -40.90 -23.35 -66.50
C SER A 410 -39.89 -23.99 -67.48
N GLN A 411 -38.80 -24.56 -66.92
CA GLN A 411 -38.30 -25.96 -67.06
C GLN A 411 -36.90 -25.99 -66.40
N GLY A 412 -36.57 -26.85 -65.44
CA GLY A 412 -36.56 -28.32 -65.45
C GLY A 412 -35.07 -28.74 -65.31
N TYR A 413 -34.63 -29.48 -64.30
CA TYR A 413 -34.64 -30.94 -64.27
C TYR A 413 -34.38 -31.49 -62.86
N SER A 414 -34.86 -32.71 -62.61
CA SER A 414 -34.66 -33.51 -61.40
C SER A 414 -34.02 -34.88 -61.73
N HIS A 415 -33.40 -35.48 -60.70
CA HIS A 415 -33.13 -36.90 -60.43
C HIS A 415 -32.19 -37.73 -61.34
N LYS A 416 -31.30 -38.51 -60.69
CA LYS A 416 -31.21 -39.98 -60.84
C LYS A 416 -30.36 -40.67 -59.75
N LEU A 417 -30.79 -41.89 -59.43
CA LEU A 417 -30.20 -42.95 -58.58
C LEU A 417 -28.96 -43.62 -59.23
N ILE A 418 -28.16 -44.35 -58.43
CA ILE A 418 -27.65 -45.72 -58.72
C ILE A 418 -27.07 -46.37 -57.43
N ASN A 419 -27.30 -47.69 -57.29
CA ASN A 419 -26.83 -48.65 -56.29
C ASN A 419 -25.54 -49.39 -56.71
N GLY A 420 -24.86 -50.05 -55.76
CA GLY A 420 -23.93 -51.19 -55.94
C GLY A 420 -22.43 -50.83 -55.87
N GLU A 421 -21.47 -51.59 -55.32
CA GLU A 421 -21.35 -53.01 -54.96
C GLU A 421 -20.07 -53.26 -54.09
N ILE A 422 -20.18 -54.21 -53.13
CA ILE A 422 -19.30 -55.37 -52.80
C ILE A 422 -17.79 -55.16 -52.47
N THR A 423 -17.38 -55.52 -51.22
CA THR A 423 -16.41 -56.61 -50.82
C THR A 423 -15.69 -56.34 -49.48
N THR A 424 -15.67 -57.36 -48.61
CA THR A 424 -14.75 -57.60 -47.46
C THR A 424 -13.42 -58.21 -47.95
N PRO A 425 -12.24 -58.13 -47.27
CA PRO A 425 -11.93 -58.95 -46.06
C PRO A 425 -10.91 -58.32 -45.06
N ALA A 426 -11.01 -58.59 -43.75
CA ALA A 426 -10.25 -59.56 -42.92
C ALA A 426 -9.09 -58.98 -42.07
N GLU A 427 -8.99 -59.52 -40.86
CA GLU A 427 -7.98 -59.29 -39.80
C GLU A 427 -6.55 -59.75 -40.20
N PRO A 428 -5.54 -59.48 -39.33
CA PRO A 428 -5.15 -60.56 -38.41
C PRO A 428 -4.83 -60.11 -36.97
N VAL A 429 -4.88 -61.11 -36.07
CA VAL A 429 -4.69 -61.05 -34.60
C VAL A 429 -3.42 -61.84 -34.18
N ILE A 430 -2.83 -61.49 -33.01
CA ILE A 430 -2.00 -62.28 -32.04
C ILE A 430 -0.45 -62.29 -32.26
N PRO A 431 0.47 -62.30 -31.22
CA PRO A 431 0.31 -62.50 -29.75
C PRO A 431 1.00 -61.51 -28.76
N THR A 432 0.49 -61.60 -27.52
CA THR A 432 0.97 -61.32 -26.14
C THR A 432 2.45 -61.64 -25.79
N PRO A 433 3.06 -61.05 -24.72
CA PRO A 433 2.87 -61.57 -23.35
C PRO A 433 2.73 -60.55 -22.20
N THR A 434 1.90 -60.97 -21.26
CA THR A 434 1.76 -60.60 -19.84
C THR A 434 3.04 -60.69 -19.02
N MET A 435 3.24 -59.77 -18.07
CA MET A 435 3.77 -60.05 -16.72
C MET A 435 3.24 -59.03 -15.67
N THR A 436 2.32 -59.52 -14.83
CA THR A 436 2.19 -59.35 -13.36
C THR A 436 2.27 -57.97 -12.65
N THR A 437 1.13 -57.63 -12.03
CA THR A 437 0.81 -56.79 -10.83
C THR A 437 1.80 -56.80 -9.63
N PRO A 438 1.77 -55.86 -8.65
CA PRO A 438 0.54 -55.31 -8.03
C PRO A 438 0.46 -53.83 -7.60
N LEU A 439 -0.80 -53.45 -7.40
CA LEU A 439 -1.39 -52.23 -6.82
C LEU A 439 -1.11 -52.07 -5.32
N LEU A 440 -0.99 -50.81 -4.85
CA LEU A 440 -1.53 -50.38 -3.55
C LEU A 440 -2.33 -49.08 -3.75
N GLY A 441 -3.56 -49.07 -3.21
CA GLY A 441 -4.65 -48.18 -3.60
C GLY A 441 -4.66 -46.77 -3.02
N SER A 442 -5.39 -45.90 -3.71
CA SER A 442 -5.86 -44.58 -3.28
C SER A 442 -7.10 -44.69 -2.37
N PRO A 443 -7.21 -43.93 -1.26
CA PRO A 443 -8.44 -43.87 -0.50
C PRO A 443 -9.44 -42.87 -1.11
N SER A 444 -10.66 -43.36 -1.26
CA SER A 444 -11.88 -42.70 -1.69
C SER A 444 -12.38 -41.61 -0.72
N ARG A 445 -12.85 -40.48 -1.29
CA ARG A 445 -13.61 -39.40 -0.61
C ARG A 445 -14.94 -39.93 -0.04
N LYS A 446 -15.25 -39.59 1.22
CA LYS A 446 -16.59 -39.72 1.83
C LYS A 446 -17.36 -38.39 1.72
N PRO A 447 -18.71 -38.40 1.61
CA PRO A 447 -19.53 -37.18 1.57
C PRO A 447 -19.79 -36.60 2.98
N GLY A 448 -20.01 -35.29 3.04
CA GLY A 448 -20.14 -34.50 4.28
C GLY A 448 -21.44 -34.72 5.06
N LEU A 449 -21.39 -34.34 6.35
CA LEU A 449 -22.44 -34.48 7.36
C LEU A 449 -23.56 -33.44 7.18
N ASN A 450 -24.79 -33.81 7.56
CA ASN A 450 -25.98 -32.95 7.49
C ASN A 450 -26.30 -32.25 8.83
N HIS A 451 -27.06 -31.17 8.73
CA HIS A 451 -27.30 -30.13 9.76
C HIS A 451 -27.87 -30.61 11.12
N GLU A 452 -28.50 -31.79 11.19
CA GLU A 452 -29.05 -32.36 12.44
C GLU A 452 -27.98 -33.09 13.28
N GLN A 453 -26.99 -33.72 12.64
CA GLN A 453 -25.91 -34.44 13.32
C GLN A 453 -24.90 -33.50 14.00
N SER A 454 -24.86 -32.25 13.56
CA SER A 454 -24.07 -31.20 14.20
C SER A 454 -24.68 -30.80 15.54
N ALA A 455 -26.02 -30.74 15.64
CA ALA A 455 -26.74 -30.31 16.85
C ALA A 455 -26.53 -31.25 18.05
N GLU A 456 -26.48 -32.56 17.83
CA GLU A 456 -26.18 -33.54 18.88
C GLU A 456 -24.72 -33.47 19.34
N LEU A 457 -23.78 -33.27 18.40
CA LEU A 457 -22.35 -33.09 18.71
C LEU A 457 -22.08 -31.81 19.53
N TYR A 458 -22.87 -30.75 19.31
CA TYR A 458 -22.82 -29.52 20.11
C TYR A 458 -23.34 -29.72 21.53
N GLY A 459 -24.37 -30.56 21.72
CA GLY A 459 -24.93 -30.86 23.04
C GLY A 459 -23.99 -31.69 23.91
N GLU A 460 -23.31 -32.68 23.33
CA GLU A 460 -22.34 -33.53 24.06
C GLU A 460 -21.09 -32.74 24.46
N MET A 461 -20.59 -31.85 23.59
CA MET A 461 -19.40 -31.03 23.86
C MET A 461 -19.65 -29.96 24.95
N LEU A 462 -20.88 -29.47 25.09
CA LEU A 462 -21.26 -28.51 26.15
C LEU A 462 -21.37 -29.17 27.53
N MET A 463 -21.68 -30.46 27.61
CA MET A 463 -21.64 -31.22 28.87
C MET A 463 -20.20 -31.47 29.36
N GLU A 464 -19.25 -31.72 28.46
CA GLU A 464 -17.83 -31.87 28.81
C GLU A 464 -17.18 -30.57 29.32
N LEU A 465 -17.76 -29.41 28.99
CA LEU A 465 -17.27 -28.09 29.41
C LEU A 465 -17.93 -27.55 30.69
N GLY A 466 -18.80 -28.32 31.34
CA GLY A 466 -19.27 -28.03 32.70
C GLY A 466 -20.22 -26.84 32.84
N VAL A 467 -20.96 -26.47 31.80
CA VAL A 467 -21.96 -25.39 31.87
C VAL A 467 -23.34 -26.01 32.11
N SER A 468 -23.90 -25.82 33.32
CA SER A 468 -25.26 -26.28 33.65
C SER A 468 -26.25 -25.12 33.55
N GLU A 469 -27.27 -25.25 32.70
CA GLU A 469 -28.48 -24.42 32.74
C GLU A 469 -29.64 -25.24 33.31
N SER A 470 -30.26 -24.69 34.35
CA SER A 470 -31.50 -25.19 34.94
C SER A 470 -32.64 -24.29 34.47
N GLY A 471 -33.66 -24.87 33.83
CA GLY A 471 -34.85 -24.11 33.42
C GLY A 471 -35.73 -24.83 32.40
N GLU A 472 -36.68 -25.63 32.90
CA GLU A 472 -37.75 -26.25 32.10
C GLU A 472 -38.63 -25.21 31.37
N ARG A 473 -39.00 -25.48 30.09
CA ARG A 473 -40.39 -25.34 29.59
C ARG A 473 -40.63 -25.87 28.16
N LYS A 474 -41.28 -27.03 28.13
CA LYS A 474 -42.42 -27.50 27.30
C LYS A 474 -42.59 -26.97 25.86
N SER A 475 -42.49 -27.91 24.92
CA SER A 475 -42.89 -27.83 23.51
C SER A 475 -44.42 -27.90 23.30
N LYS A 476 -44.91 -27.33 22.20
CA LYS A 476 -46.13 -27.78 21.50
C LYS A 476 -46.08 -27.53 19.97
N SER A 477 -46.16 -28.65 19.26
CA SER A 477 -46.82 -28.96 17.98
C SER A 477 -46.68 -28.05 16.74
N THR A 478 -45.90 -28.55 15.79
CA THR A 478 -46.29 -28.96 14.42
C THR A 478 -47.50 -28.32 13.73
N SER A 479 -47.26 -27.77 12.53
CA SER A 479 -48.15 -27.98 11.38
C SER A 479 -47.38 -28.03 10.06
N ARG A 480 -47.70 -29.06 9.27
CA ARG A 480 -47.17 -29.40 7.93
C ARG A 480 -47.71 -28.43 6.87
N VAL A 481 -46.86 -27.98 5.95
CA VAL A 481 -47.30 -27.65 4.57
C VAL A 481 -46.34 -28.28 3.55
N LYS A 482 -46.98 -28.77 2.49
CA LYS A 482 -46.56 -29.69 1.43
C LYS A 482 -45.39 -29.20 0.59
N GLY A 483 -44.57 -30.15 0.14
CA GLY A 483 -43.51 -29.95 -0.83
C GLY A 483 -44.00 -29.57 -2.22
N ARG A 484 -43.10 -28.93 -2.97
CA ARG A 484 -43.20 -28.72 -4.40
C ARG A 484 -41.82 -28.93 -5.02
N GLU A 485 -41.81 -29.68 -6.11
CA GLU A 485 -40.65 -30.24 -6.81
C GLU A 485 -39.65 -29.20 -7.34
N LEU A 486 -38.38 -29.62 -7.35
CA LEU A 486 -37.24 -28.93 -7.95
C LEU A 486 -37.26 -29.05 -9.47
N SER A 487 -37.15 -27.92 -10.17
CA SER A 487 -36.82 -27.85 -11.60
C SER A 487 -35.31 -27.67 -11.82
N PRO A 488 -34.75 -28.15 -12.95
CA PRO A 488 -33.31 -28.32 -13.11
C PRO A 488 -32.56 -27.00 -13.34
N VAL A 489 -31.34 -26.95 -12.81
CA VAL A 489 -30.36 -25.85 -12.92
C VAL A 489 -30.02 -25.58 -14.40
N ARG A 490 -30.29 -24.36 -14.88
CA ARG A 490 -29.72 -23.86 -16.14
C ARG A 490 -28.27 -23.39 -15.91
N PRO A 491 -27.35 -23.59 -16.87
CA PRO A 491 -26.01 -23.02 -16.78
C PRO A 491 -26.08 -21.48 -16.79
N LEU A 492 -25.31 -20.83 -15.92
CA LEU A 492 -25.15 -19.38 -15.92
C LEU A 492 -24.51 -18.91 -17.24
N PRO A 493 -24.94 -17.77 -17.81
CA PRO A 493 -24.31 -17.20 -18.99
C PRO A 493 -22.93 -16.63 -18.62
N VAL A 494 -21.95 -16.92 -19.47
CA VAL A 494 -20.61 -16.32 -19.43
C VAL A 494 -20.75 -14.82 -19.66
N ILE A 495 -20.44 -14.01 -18.65
CA ILE A 495 -20.39 -12.54 -18.77
C ILE A 495 -19.07 -12.18 -19.47
N PRO A 496 -19.08 -11.38 -20.55
CA PRO A 496 -17.85 -10.95 -21.21
C PRO A 496 -17.08 -9.99 -20.29
N SER A 497 -15.87 -10.37 -19.90
CA SER A 497 -14.93 -9.48 -19.23
C SER A 497 -14.27 -8.55 -20.25
N GLY A 498 -14.80 -7.34 -20.40
CA GLY A 498 -14.18 -6.27 -21.18
C GLY A 498 -14.41 -4.93 -20.50
N LEU A 499 -13.32 -4.19 -20.27
CA LEU A 499 -13.40 -2.74 -20.03
C LEU A 499 -14.12 -2.08 -21.22
N PRO A 500 -14.87 -0.98 -21.04
CA PRO A 500 -15.43 -0.23 -22.15
C PRO A 500 -14.31 0.17 -23.12
N GLY A 501 -14.50 -0.15 -24.39
CA GLY A 501 -13.44 -0.22 -25.40
C GLY A 501 -12.58 1.02 -25.52
N ILE A 502 -11.28 0.81 -25.30
CA ILE A 502 -10.21 1.43 -26.09
C ILE A 502 -9.59 0.29 -26.90
N THR A 503 -10.23 -0.13 -27.99
CA THR A 503 -9.55 -0.94 -29.02
C THR A 503 -8.79 0.02 -29.92
N THR A 504 -7.70 0.58 -29.42
CA THR A 504 -6.66 1.15 -30.28
C THR A 504 -5.53 0.14 -30.36
N SER A 505 -5.29 -0.44 -31.53
CA SER A 505 -4.09 -1.24 -31.78
C SER A 505 -2.86 -0.35 -31.56
N HIS A 506 -2.31 -0.35 -30.34
CA HIS A 506 -1.26 0.58 -29.93
C HIS A 506 0.11 0.30 -30.58
N GLY A 507 0.18 -0.66 -31.50
CA GLY A 507 1.36 -0.95 -32.32
C GLY A 507 2.57 -1.52 -31.56
N LEU A 508 2.49 -1.75 -30.24
CA LEU A 508 3.60 -2.32 -29.44
C LEU A 508 3.39 -3.77 -29.02
N GLN A 509 2.20 -4.33 -29.25
CA GLN A 509 1.88 -5.70 -28.86
C GLN A 509 2.84 -6.70 -29.53
N GLY A 510 3.52 -7.50 -28.72
CA GLY A 510 4.47 -8.50 -29.19
C GLY A 510 5.80 -7.95 -29.71
N GLN A 511 6.01 -6.62 -29.72
CA GLN A 511 7.23 -6.03 -30.27
C GLN A 511 8.38 -5.98 -29.25
N HIS A 512 9.61 -6.12 -29.74
CA HIS A 512 10.80 -5.82 -28.96
C HIS A 512 10.99 -4.30 -28.82
N LEU A 513 11.42 -3.85 -27.64
CA LEU A 513 11.77 -2.45 -27.37
C LEU A 513 13.27 -2.33 -27.16
N LEU A 514 14.01 -2.20 -28.25
CA LEU A 514 15.48 -2.25 -28.26
C LEU A 514 16.13 -0.86 -28.30
N SER A 515 15.52 0.06 -29.04
CA SER A 515 16.00 1.42 -29.30
C SER A 515 14.83 2.40 -29.27
N VAL A 516 15.13 3.68 -29.10
CA VAL A 516 14.16 4.76 -29.32
C VAL A 516 13.86 4.99 -30.81
N GLN A 517 14.72 4.48 -31.70
CA GLN A 517 14.56 4.61 -33.14
C GLN A 517 13.31 3.89 -33.63
N GLY A 518 12.49 4.60 -34.42
CA GLY A 518 11.18 4.10 -34.87
C GLY A 518 10.02 4.42 -33.93
N THR A 519 10.29 5.00 -32.76
CA THR A 519 9.25 5.55 -31.89
C THR A 519 8.67 6.81 -32.52
N ASN A 520 7.36 6.89 -32.66
CA ASN A 520 6.66 8.08 -33.16
C ASN A 520 5.89 8.83 -32.06
N LYS A 521 5.41 10.03 -32.39
CA LYS A 521 4.66 10.89 -31.45
C LYS A 521 3.40 10.23 -30.90
N ASP A 522 2.66 9.50 -31.72
CA ASP A 522 1.40 8.87 -31.31
C ASP A 522 1.66 7.72 -30.33
N GLN A 523 2.72 6.95 -30.55
CA GLN A 523 3.18 5.94 -29.60
C GLN A 523 3.58 6.57 -28.26
N LEU A 524 4.36 7.66 -28.27
CA LEU A 524 4.69 8.40 -27.05
C LEU A 524 3.44 8.91 -26.33
N HIS A 525 2.52 9.50 -27.08
CA HIS A 525 1.27 10.02 -26.54
C HIS A 525 0.45 8.91 -25.84
N ASN A 526 0.32 7.75 -26.50
CA ASN A 526 -0.37 6.60 -25.95
C ASN A 526 0.31 6.05 -24.69
N ILE A 527 1.63 5.85 -24.71
CA ILE A 527 2.40 5.40 -23.55
C ILE A 527 2.18 6.36 -22.37
N PHE A 528 2.29 7.66 -22.59
CA PHE A 528 2.20 8.66 -21.53
C PHE A 528 0.77 8.80 -20.99
N ASN A 529 -0.26 8.72 -21.83
CA ASN A 529 -1.65 8.77 -21.37
C ASN A 529 -2.00 7.52 -20.54
N LEU A 530 -1.53 6.35 -20.95
CA LEU A 530 -1.72 5.12 -20.18
C LEU A 530 -0.92 5.17 -18.86
N ALA A 531 0.32 5.65 -18.90
CA ALA A 531 1.12 5.86 -17.70
C ALA A 531 0.43 6.81 -16.72
N GLN A 532 -0.16 7.90 -17.22
CA GLN A 532 -0.92 8.83 -16.38
C GLN A 532 -2.19 8.19 -15.83
N THR A 533 -2.88 7.37 -16.62
CA THR A 533 -4.03 6.59 -16.16
C THR A 533 -3.64 5.66 -15.02
N PHE A 534 -2.53 4.94 -15.15
CA PHE A 534 -2.00 4.09 -14.08
C PHE A 534 -1.57 4.87 -12.85
N ARG A 535 -0.93 6.03 -13.02
CA ARG A 535 -0.62 6.93 -11.91
C ARG A 535 -1.88 7.35 -11.15
N VAL A 536 -2.92 7.78 -11.86
CA VAL A 536 -4.21 8.16 -11.26
C VAL A 536 -4.86 6.97 -10.57
N CYS A 537 -4.87 5.79 -11.20
CA CYS A 537 -5.42 4.57 -10.59
C CYS A 537 -4.68 4.19 -9.31
N ILE A 538 -3.34 4.22 -9.31
CA ILE A 538 -2.54 3.94 -8.12
C ILE A 538 -2.79 4.97 -7.02
N ASN A 539 -2.81 6.26 -7.36
CA ASN A 539 -3.04 7.33 -6.39
C ASN A 539 -4.46 7.29 -5.80
N LYS A 540 -5.44 6.76 -6.55
CA LYS A 540 -6.82 6.55 -6.13
C LYS A 540 -7.09 5.13 -5.63
N GLU A 541 -6.05 4.33 -5.41
CA GLU A 541 -6.12 2.95 -4.92
C GLU A 541 -7.09 2.05 -5.73
N ARG A 542 -7.23 2.31 -7.04
CA ARG A 542 -8.03 1.48 -7.94
C ARG A 542 -7.28 0.19 -8.26
N PRO A 543 -7.94 -0.98 -8.23
CA PRO A 543 -7.28 -2.25 -8.48
C PRO A 543 -6.81 -2.37 -9.93
N LEU A 544 -5.51 -2.61 -10.13
CA LEU A 544 -4.89 -2.84 -11.44
C LEU A 544 -4.37 -4.27 -11.63
N GLU A 545 -4.49 -5.10 -10.58
CA GLU A 545 -3.95 -6.48 -10.54
C GLU A 545 -4.53 -7.41 -11.60
N HIS A 546 -5.67 -7.06 -12.18
CA HIS A 546 -6.32 -7.87 -13.21
C HIS A 546 -5.64 -7.75 -14.58
N ILE A 547 -4.83 -6.71 -14.82
CA ILE A 547 -4.28 -6.37 -16.16
C ILE A 547 -3.27 -7.43 -16.61
N LEU A 548 -2.30 -7.75 -15.75
CA LEU A 548 -1.24 -8.73 -16.01
C LEU A 548 -1.36 -9.97 -15.11
N LYS A 549 -2.55 -10.24 -14.55
CA LYS A 549 -2.78 -11.44 -13.72
C LYS A 549 -2.40 -12.70 -14.48
N GLY A 550 -1.54 -13.51 -13.87
CA GLY A 550 -1.07 -14.77 -14.45
C GLY A 550 0.04 -14.63 -15.50
N LYS A 551 0.49 -13.40 -15.79
CA LYS A 551 1.67 -13.15 -16.63
C LYS A 551 2.95 -13.20 -15.81
N LEU A 552 4.04 -13.54 -16.48
CA LEU A 552 5.37 -13.69 -15.88
C LEU A 552 6.40 -12.85 -16.65
N MET A 553 7.23 -12.09 -15.93
CA MET A 553 8.34 -11.31 -16.51
C MET A 553 9.67 -11.89 -16.05
N ALA A 554 10.61 -12.06 -16.98
CA ALA A 554 11.99 -12.38 -16.69
C ALA A 554 12.84 -11.10 -16.59
N LEU A 555 13.55 -10.91 -15.47
CA LEU A 555 14.54 -9.85 -15.29
C LEU A 555 15.95 -10.44 -15.39
N MET A 556 16.68 -10.08 -16.44
CA MET A 556 18.05 -10.55 -16.70
C MET A 556 19.03 -9.37 -16.65
N PHE A 557 19.69 -9.18 -15.51
CA PHE A 557 20.57 -8.04 -15.27
C PHE A 557 22.02 -8.51 -15.09
N TYR A 558 22.84 -8.28 -16.11
CA TYR A 558 24.28 -8.57 -16.09
C TYR A 558 25.12 -7.38 -15.59
N GLU A 559 24.50 -6.20 -15.48
CA GLU A 559 25.04 -5.05 -14.76
C GLU A 559 24.15 -4.70 -13.58
N VAL A 560 24.78 -4.28 -12.47
CA VAL A 560 24.06 -3.80 -11.29
C VAL A 560 23.15 -2.61 -11.62
N SER A 561 21.91 -2.66 -11.12
CA SER A 561 20.95 -1.57 -11.26
C SER A 561 19.90 -1.62 -10.17
N THR A 562 19.75 -0.52 -9.43
CA THR A 562 18.67 -0.38 -8.44
C THR A 562 17.38 0.09 -9.10
N ARG A 563 17.41 1.27 -9.74
CA ARG A 563 16.21 1.94 -10.27
C ARG A 563 15.60 1.22 -11.45
N THR A 564 16.44 0.71 -12.36
CA THR A 564 15.92 -0.02 -13.52
C THR A 564 15.29 -1.33 -13.09
N HIS A 565 16.01 -2.14 -12.31
CA HIS A 565 15.52 -3.42 -11.80
C HIS A 565 14.25 -3.27 -10.94
N CYS A 566 14.33 -2.48 -9.86
CA CYS A 566 13.25 -2.38 -8.89
C CYS A 566 11.97 -1.79 -9.49
N SER A 567 12.06 -0.80 -10.38
CA SER A 567 10.84 -0.19 -10.93
C SER A 567 10.20 -1.03 -12.03
N PHE A 568 10.94 -1.85 -12.80
CA PHE A 568 10.32 -2.89 -13.64
C PHE A 568 9.61 -3.93 -12.78
N GLN A 569 10.26 -4.42 -11.73
CA GLN A 569 9.67 -5.39 -10.81
C GLN A 569 8.39 -4.86 -10.18
N ALA A 570 8.42 -3.64 -9.61
CA ALA A 570 7.27 -2.99 -9.02
C ALA A 570 6.15 -2.73 -10.04
N ALA A 571 6.49 -2.28 -11.25
CA ALA A 571 5.52 -2.04 -12.32
C ALA A 571 4.73 -3.31 -12.67
N PHE A 572 5.43 -4.43 -12.88
CA PHE A 572 4.81 -5.69 -13.27
C PHE A 572 3.94 -6.27 -12.14
N GLN A 573 4.43 -6.21 -10.90
CA GLN A 573 3.69 -6.68 -9.72
C GLN A 573 2.44 -5.86 -9.43
N ARG A 574 2.50 -4.53 -9.58
CA ARG A 574 1.32 -3.65 -9.41
C ARG A 574 0.22 -3.92 -10.43
N LEU A 575 0.57 -4.44 -11.60
CA LEU A 575 -0.39 -4.90 -12.60
C LEU A 575 -0.85 -6.35 -12.37
N GLY A 576 -0.40 -7.00 -11.30
CA GLY A 576 -0.76 -8.37 -10.89
C GLY A 576 0.04 -9.49 -11.55
N GLY A 577 1.10 -9.14 -12.28
CA GLY A 577 2.04 -10.09 -12.85
C GLY A 577 3.07 -10.58 -11.81
N ARG A 578 3.73 -11.70 -12.11
CA ARG A 578 4.81 -12.26 -11.30
C ARG A 578 6.16 -12.06 -11.99
N VAL A 579 7.24 -12.07 -11.22
CA VAL A 579 8.60 -11.81 -11.73
C VAL A 579 9.52 -12.97 -11.39
N ILE A 580 10.37 -13.37 -12.35
CA ILE A 580 11.52 -14.24 -12.14
C ILE A 580 12.77 -13.42 -12.41
N THR A 581 13.68 -13.37 -11.44
CA THR A 581 14.95 -12.67 -11.57
C THR A 581 16.09 -13.66 -11.76
N MET A 582 16.97 -13.37 -12.72
CA MET A 582 18.20 -14.11 -12.94
C MET A 582 19.39 -13.27 -12.45
N ASP A 583 20.05 -13.75 -11.40
CA ASP A 583 21.32 -13.19 -10.92
C ASP A 583 22.49 -13.93 -11.59
N THR A 584 23.45 -13.18 -12.14
CA THR A 584 24.67 -13.73 -12.76
C THR A 584 25.53 -14.49 -11.76
N ASN A 585 25.42 -14.19 -10.46
CA ASN A 585 26.19 -14.87 -9.41
C ASN A 585 25.65 -16.26 -9.05
N THR A 586 24.39 -16.55 -9.34
CA THR A 586 23.74 -17.82 -8.93
C THR A 586 23.22 -18.63 -10.12
N SER A 587 23.35 -18.12 -11.34
CA SER A 587 22.85 -18.76 -12.57
C SER A 587 23.92 -19.60 -13.28
N SER A 588 23.46 -20.40 -14.25
CA SER A 588 24.31 -21.24 -15.11
C SER A 588 25.23 -20.44 -16.04
N VAL A 589 25.11 -19.11 -16.09
CA VAL A 589 26.12 -18.23 -16.70
C VAL A 589 27.52 -18.50 -16.13
N LYS A 590 27.64 -18.83 -14.83
CA LYS A 590 28.91 -19.26 -14.22
C LYS A 590 29.50 -20.55 -14.80
N LYS A 591 28.66 -21.38 -15.41
CA LYS A 591 29.06 -22.63 -16.08
C LYS A 591 29.39 -22.41 -17.56
N GLY A 592 29.39 -21.17 -18.03
CA GLY A 592 29.67 -20.81 -19.43
C GLY A 592 28.45 -20.80 -20.35
N GLU A 593 27.23 -20.72 -19.80
CA GLU A 593 26.02 -20.56 -20.62
C GLU A 593 26.06 -19.24 -21.41
N SER A 594 25.73 -19.31 -22.71
CA SER A 594 25.71 -18.13 -23.58
C SER A 594 24.52 -17.21 -23.26
N LEU A 595 24.60 -15.92 -23.63
CA LEU A 595 23.49 -14.99 -23.45
C LEU A 595 22.25 -15.46 -24.21
N GLU A 596 22.44 -15.92 -25.45
CA GLU A 596 21.40 -16.41 -26.33
C GLU A 596 20.66 -17.61 -25.73
N ASP A 597 21.40 -18.56 -25.15
CA ASP A 597 20.82 -19.73 -24.47
C ASP A 597 20.08 -19.33 -23.19
N SER A 598 20.66 -18.49 -22.34
CA SER A 598 19.98 -18.00 -21.13
C SER A 598 18.68 -17.27 -21.48
N VAL A 599 18.67 -16.46 -22.54
CA VAL A 599 17.48 -15.73 -22.99
C VAL A 599 16.41 -16.68 -23.53
N MET A 600 16.81 -17.67 -24.33
CA MET A 600 15.90 -18.72 -24.82
C MET A 600 15.24 -19.49 -23.67
N MET A 601 16.01 -19.87 -22.67
CA MET A 601 15.52 -20.55 -21.47
C MET A 601 14.53 -19.68 -20.70
N MET A 602 14.91 -18.43 -20.41
CA MET A 602 14.06 -17.51 -19.64
C MET A 602 12.78 -17.12 -20.39
N ALA A 603 12.86 -16.96 -21.71
CA ALA A 603 11.70 -16.72 -22.58
C ALA A 603 10.75 -17.93 -22.68
N GLY A 604 11.25 -19.15 -22.40
CA GLY A 604 10.42 -20.34 -22.25
C GLY A 604 9.55 -20.30 -20.98
N TYR A 605 10.02 -19.63 -19.93
CA TYR A 605 9.29 -19.50 -18.66
C TYR A 605 8.40 -18.26 -18.60
N ALA A 606 8.83 -17.14 -19.21
CA ALA A 606 8.19 -15.83 -19.08
C ALA A 606 7.42 -15.40 -20.34
N ASP A 607 6.53 -14.43 -20.19
CA ASP A 607 5.80 -13.79 -21.28
C ASP A 607 6.56 -12.60 -21.89
N VAL A 608 7.49 -12.00 -21.14
CA VAL A 608 8.34 -10.86 -21.56
C VAL A 608 9.68 -10.91 -20.83
N VAL A 609 10.75 -10.52 -21.52
CA VAL A 609 12.12 -10.51 -21.00
C VAL A 609 12.64 -9.08 -20.95
N VAL A 610 13.16 -8.65 -19.82
CA VAL A 610 13.85 -7.35 -19.66
C VAL A 610 15.32 -7.63 -19.45
N ILE A 611 16.17 -7.05 -20.30
CA ILE A 611 17.60 -7.35 -20.32
C ILE A 611 18.40 -6.07 -20.11
N ARG A 612 19.40 -6.16 -19.23
CA ARG A 612 20.48 -5.18 -19.10
C ARG A 612 21.83 -5.86 -19.20
N HIS A 613 22.69 -5.40 -20.09
CA HIS A 613 23.96 -6.04 -20.41
C HIS A 613 25.12 -5.03 -20.58
N PRO A 614 26.36 -5.36 -20.20
CA PRO A 614 27.48 -4.41 -20.33
C PRO A 614 28.03 -4.24 -21.74
N GLU A 615 27.81 -5.22 -22.61
CA GLU A 615 28.24 -5.19 -24.00
C GLU A 615 27.18 -4.51 -24.89
N PRO A 616 27.55 -3.46 -25.65
CA PRO A 616 26.66 -2.86 -26.65
C PRO A 616 26.18 -3.87 -27.69
N GLY A 617 24.91 -3.80 -28.09
CA GLY A 617 24.33 -4.69 -29.09
C GLY A 617 23.96 -6.10 -28.58
N ALA A 618 24.32 -6.46 -27.35
CA ALA A 618 23.96 -7.75 -26.75
C ALA A 618 22.45 -7.93 -26.63
N VAL A 619 21.70 -6.86 -26.33
CA VAL A 619 20.24 -6.92 -26.24
C VAL A 619 19.60 -7.17 -27.62
N ALA A 620 20.22 -6.69 -28.70
CA ALA A 620 19.76 -6.99 -30.05
C ALA A 620 20.00 -8.46 -30.44
N ARG A 621 21.15 -9.03 -30.05
CA ARG A 621 21.42 -10.48 -30.22
C ARG A 621 20.43 -11.33 -29.44
N ALA A 622 20.16 -10.97 -28.18
CA ALA A 622 19.15 -11.61 -27.36
C ALA A 622 17.74 -11.55 -27.97
N ALA A 623 17.36 -10.40 -28.53
CA ALA A 623 16.08 -10.24 -29.19
C ALA A 623 15.94 -11.08 -30.47
N ALA A 624 17.03 -11.29 -31.21
CA ALA A 624 17.03 -12.09 -32.44
C ALA A 624 16.69 -13.58 -32.20
N VAL A 625 17.00 -14.11 -31.02
CA VAL A 625 16.70 -15.50 -30.65
C VAL A 625 15.41 -15.64 -29.86
N SER A 626 14.97 -14.60 -29.13
CA SER A 626 13.87 -14.74 -28.18
C SER A 626 12.50 -14.90 -28.85
N PRO A 627 11.69 -15.92 -28.48
CA PRO A 627 10.32 -16.06 -28.94
C PRO A 627 9.33 -15.12 -28.23
N ARG A 628 9.82 -14.30 -27.29
CA ARG A 628 9.02 -13.37 -26.47
C ARG A 628 9.54 -11.95 -26.64
N PRO A 629 8.71 -10.92 -26.36
CA PRO A 629 9.17 -9.54 -26.38
C PRO A 629 10.36 -9.32 -25.46
N VAL A 630 11.36 -8.61 -25.97
CA VAL A 630 12.58 -8.24 -25.25
C VAL A 630 12.62 -6.72 -25.08
N ILE A 631 12.81 -6.26 -23.85
CA ILE A 631 12.90 -4.84 -23.51
C ILE A 631 14.34 -4.51 -23.07
N ASN A 632 14.94 -3.51 -23.74
CA ASN A 632 16.25 -3.00 -23.41
C ASN A 632 16.20 -2.08 -22.17
N ALA A 633 16.83 -2.56 -21.09
CA ALA A 633 17.04 -1.85 -19.82
C ALA A 633 18.47 -1.29 -19.68
N GLY A 634 19.22 -1.25 -20.78
CA GLY A 634 20.55 -0.68 -20.93
C GLY A 634 21.54 -1.67 -21.53
N ASP A 635 22.23 -1.28 -22.61
CA ASP A 635 23.29 -2.08 -23.24
C ASP A 635 24.62 -1.29 -23.37
N GLY A 636 25.54 -1.48 -22.42
CA GLY A 636 26.85 -0.83 -22.42
C GLY A 636 26.78 0.69 -22.53
N VAL A 637 27.44 1.26 -23.55
CA VAL A 637 27.38 2.69 -23.91
C VAL A 637 26.40 2.98 -25.06
N GLY A 638 25.55 2.01 -25.41
CA GLY A 638 24.53 2.10 -26.46
C GLY A 638 23.31 2.89 -26.00
N GLU A 639 22.17 2.21 -25.82
CA GLU A 639 20.90 2.88 -25.52
C GLU A 639 20.30 2.49 -24.17
N HIS A 640 19.36 3.32 -23.72
CA HIS A 640 18.47 3.01 -22.62
C HIS A 640 17.07 3.58 -22.93
N PRO A 641 16.30 2.94 -23.83
CA PRO A 641 15.08 3.53 -24.40
C PRO A 641 14.02 3.83 -23.34
N THR A 642 13.86 2.95 -22.36
CA THR A 642 12.88 3.14 -21.29
C THR A 642 13.24 4.27 -20.31
N GLN A 643 14.51 4.65 -20.22
CA GLN A 643 14.93 5.83 -19.46
C GLN A 643 14.62 7.11 -20.25
N ALA A 644 14.89 7.16 -21.55
CA ALA A 644 14.50 8.32 -22.36
C ALA A 644 12.99 8.58 -22.34
N LEU A 645 12.17 7.51 -22.39
CA LEU A 645 10.72 7.62 -22.29
C LEU A 645 10.27 8.26 -20.96
N LEU A 646 10.82 7.80 -19.83
CA LEU A 646 10.44 8.33 -18.53
C LEU A 646 10.99 9.74 -18.27
N ASP A 647 12.11 10.10 -18.90
CA ASP A 647 12.68 11.44 -18.83
C ASP A 647 11.74 12.46 -19.52
N ILE A 648 11.25 12.15 -20.73
CA ILE A 648 10.27 12.99 -21.41
C ILE A 648 8.94 13.05 -20.66
N PHE A 649 8.49 11.92 -20.09
CA PHE A 649 7.31 11.89 -19.24
C PHE A 649 7.45 12.83 -18.04
N ALA A 650 8.61 12.82 -17.36
CA ALA A 650 8.89 13.72 -16.24
C ALA A 650 8.89 15.19 -16.69
N ILE A 651 9.51 15.53 -17.82
CA ILE A 651 9.47 16.89 -18.38
C ILE A 651 8.02 17.35 -18.61
N ARG A 652 7.22 16.49 -19.26
CA ARG A 652 5.80 16.77 -19.54
C ARG A 652 4.99 16.98 -18.27
N GLU A 653 5.17 16.16 -17.25
CA GLU A 653 4.41 16.24 -16.00
C GLU A 653 4.80 17.45 -15.15
N GLU A 654 6.07 17.82 -15.13
CA GLU A 654 6.56 18.92 -14.29
C GLU A 654 6.31 20.30 -14.93
N ILE A 655 6.47 20.42 -16.25
CA ILE A 655 6.35 21.71 -16.96
C ILE A 655 4.98 21.86 -17.64
N GLY A 656 4.33 20.75 -18.00
CA GLY A 656 3.05 20.68 -18.71
C GLY A 656 3.19 20.47 -20.23
N THR A 657 4.35 20.79 -20.80
CA THR A 657 4.68 20.59 -22.22
C THR A 657 6.15 20.25 -22.38
N VAL A 658 6.51 19.63 -23.50
CA VAL A 658 7.92 19.43 -23.91
C VAL A 658 8.30 20.44 -25.00
N ASN A 659 7.34 20.98 -25.74
CA ASN A 659 7.59 21.93 -26.83
C ASN A 659 7.93 23.33 -26.29
N GLY A 660 8.84 24.01 -26.99
CA GLY A 660 9.31 25.36 -26.69
C GLY A 660 10.32 25.42 -25.56
N LEU A 661 10.89 24.29 -25.15
CA LEU A 661 11.82 24.21 -24.02
C LEU A 661 13.27 24.21 -24.46
N ILE A 662 14.12 24.85 -23.64
CA ILE A 662 15.57 24.75 -23.71
C ILE A 662 16.04 23.71 -22.68
N ILE A 663 16.61 22.61 -23.18
CA ILE A 663 17.06 21.46 -22.38
C ILE A 663 18.59 21.46 -22.37
N THR A 664 19.17 21.65 -21.20
CA THR A 664 20.61 21.71 -20.99
C THR A 664 21.10 20.39 -20.40
N MET A 665 21.92 19.67 -21.15
CA MET A 665 22.49 18.38 -20.78
C MET A 665 23.92 18.57 -20.27
N VAL A 666 24.22 18.04 -19.08
CA VAL A 666 25.45 18.36 -18.35
C VAL A 666 26.18 17.11 -17.88
N GLY A 667 27.50 17.09 -18.02
CA GLY A 667 28.39 16.06 -17.47
C GLY A 667 29.04 15.17 -18.54
N ASP A 668 28.98 13.85 -18.36
CA ASP A 668 29.56 12.88 -19.29
C ASP A 668 28.56 12.51 -20.40
N LEU A 669 28.57 13.29 -21.47
CA LEU A 669 27.69 13.09 -22.62
C LEU A 669 28.26 12.08 -23.61
N LYS A 670 29.57 11.83 -23.60
CA LYS A 670 30.21 10.84 -24.46
C LYS A 670 29.77 9.41 -24.13
N HIS A 671 29.74 9.06 -22.85
CA HIS A 671 29.41 7.69 -22.40
C HIS A 671 27.97 7.55 -21.86
N GLY A 672 27.24 8.67 -21.78
CA GLY A 672 25.88 8.73 -21.26
C GLY A 672 24.81 8.11 -22.17
N ARG A 673 24.67 6.77 -22.17
CA ARG A 673 23.61 6.03 -22.92
C ARG A 673 22.19 6.61 -22.78
N THR A 674 21.87 7.14 -21.60
CA THR A 674 20.56 7.75 -21.30
C THR A 674 20.39 9.06 -22.06
N VAL A 675 21.44 9.88 -22.13
CA VAL A 675 21.41 11.16 -22.83
C VAL A 675 21.38 10.95 -24.34
N HIS A 676 22.10 9.96 -24.87
CA HIS A 676 22.02 9.62 -26.30
C HIS A 676 20.59 9.29 -26.70
N SER A 677 19.93 8.43 -25.91
CA SER A 677 18.54 8.04 -26.12
C SER A 677 17.58 9.23 -25.98
N LEU A 678 17.81 10.09 -24.97
CA LEU A 678 16.99 11.26 -24.72
C LEU A 678 17.12 12.31 -25.83
N ALA A 679 18.34 12.65 -26.25
CA ALA A 679 18.59 13.60 -27.33
C ALA A 679 17.93 13.17 -28.64
N ARG A 680 18.00 11.87 -28.97
CA ARG A 680 17.32 11.32 -30.15
C ARG A 680 15.80 11.38 -30.03
N LEU A 681 15.24 11.10 -28.86
CA LEU A 681 13.79 11.10 -28.67
C LEU A 681 13.20 12.53 -28.61
N LEU A 682 13.99 13.48 -28.12
CA LEU A 682 13.65 14.90 -28.08
C LEU A 682 13.53 15.54 -29.47
N THR A 683 14.13 14.96 -30.52
CA THR A 683 13.95 15.46 -31.90
C THR A 683 12.52 15.37 -32.40
N LEU A 684 11.68 14.56 -31.75
CA LEU A 684 10.25 14.54 -32.02
C LEU A 684 9.57 15.82 -31.51
N TYR A 685 10.15 16.57 -30.58
CA TYR A 685 9.56 17.79 -30.03
C TYR A 685 10.24 19.05 -30.57
N ASN A 686 9.54 20.18 -30.53
CA ASN A 686 10.14 21.47 -30.83
C ASN A 686 10.95 21.93 -29.61
N VAL A 687 12.23 21.58 -29.54
CA VAL A 687 13.12 21.93 -28.43
C VAL A 687 14.44 22.51 -28.93
N GLN A 688 15.17 23.14 -28.01
CA GLN A 688 16.56 23.51 -28.19
C GLN A 688 17.43 22.72 -27.21
N LEU A 689 18.56 22.20 -27.68
CA LEU A 689 19.51 21.45 -26.85
C LEU A 689 20.73 22.31 -26.55
N ARG A 690 21.15 22.30 -25.29
CA ARG A 690 22.41 22.88 -24.84
C ARG A 690 23.30 21.81 -24.24
N TYR A 691 24.60 21.88 -24.47
CA TYR A 691 25.56 20.92 -23.95
C TYR A 691 26.58 21.64 -23.06
N VAL A 692 26.79 21.11 -21.85
CA VAL A 692 27.83 21.57 -20.91
C VAL A 692 28.65 20.37 -20.49
N THR A 693 29.88 20.26 -20.99
CA THR A 693 30.70 19.05 -20.81
C THR A 693 32.13 19.36 -20.45
N PRO A 694 32.80 18.52 -19.64
CA PRO A 694 34.25 18.59 -19.50
C PRO A 694 34.93 18.33 -20.85
N PRO A 695 36.15 18.86 -21.07
CA PRO A 695 36.93 18.56 -22.27
C PRO A 695 37.04 17.05 -22.52
N GLY A 696 36.70 16.60 -23.73
CA GLY A 696 36.78 15.19 -24.13
C GLY A 696 35.54 14.33 -23.81
N LEU A 697 34.51 14.88 -23.15
CA LEU A 697 33.26 14.19 -22.82
C LEU A 697 32.02 14.77 -23.53
N GLY A 698 32.25 15.46 -24.66
CA GLY A 698 31.19 16.04 -25.48
C GLY A 698 30.21 15.01 -26.04
N MET A 699 29.06 15.48 -26.51
CA MET A 699 28.06 14.63 -27.17
C MET A 699 28.67 14.01 -28.44
N PRO A 700 28.52 12.68 -28.69
CA PRO A 700 29.05 12.07 -29.90
C PRO A 700 28.50 12.69 -31.19
N ASP A 701 29.37 12.84 -32.20
CA ASP A 701 29.04 13.50 -33.48
C ASP A 701 27.82 12.89 -34.18
N TYR A 702 27.66 11.57 -34.12
CA TYR A 702 26.52 10.91 -34.76
C TYR A 702 25.16 11.30 -34.12
N ILE A 703 25.14 11.69 -32.83
CA ILE A 703 23.94 12.18 -32.15
C ILE A 703 23.67 13.63 -32.50
N THR A 704 24.70 14.49 -32.46
CA THR A 704 24.56 15.91 -32.77
C THR A 704 24.19 16.12 -34.25
N GLN A 705 24.78 15.35 -35.16
CA GLN A 705 24.41 15.33 -36.58
C GLN A 705 22.99 14.82 -36.79
N TYR A 706 22.56 13.79 -36.05
CA TYR A 706 21.18 13.32 -36.11
C TYR A 706 20.19 14.38 -35.63
N ALA A 707 20.44 15.03 -34.50
CA ALA A 707 19.61 16.12 -34.00
C ALA A 707 19.56 17.30 -34.99
N ALA A 708 20.69 17.65 -35.60
CA ALA A 708 20.76 18.68 -36.64
C ALA A 708 19.95 18.30 -37.89
N SER A 709 20.00 17.03 -38.31
CA SER A 709 19.21 16.53 -39.46
C SER A 709 17.70 16.62 -39.24
N GLN A 710 17.26 16.67 -37.98
CA GLN A 710 15.85 16.85 -37.59
C GLN A 710 15.49 18.32 -37.32
N GLY A 711 16.43 19.25 -37.53
CA GLY A 711 16.21 20.70 -37.37
C GLY A 711 16.29 21.21 -35.93
N ILE A 712 16.88 20.44 -35.00
CA ILE A 712 17.02 20.87 -33.60
C ILE A 712 18.20 21.85 -33.47
N HIS A 713 17.93 23.02 -32.88
CA HIS A 713 18.96 24.00 -32.56
C HIS A 713 19.84 23.50 -31.39
N GLN A 714 21.15 23.64 -31.54
CA GLN A 714 22.15 23.11 -30.61
C GLN A 714 23.18 24.18 -30.27
N GLU A 715 23.51 24.31 -28.98
CA GLU A 715 24.54 25.22 -28.48
C GLU A 715 25.45 24.51 -27.48
N GLU A 716 26.74 24.86 -27.48
CA GLU A 716 27.70 24.39 -26.47
C GLU A 716 28.11 25.52 -25.54
N PHE A 717 28.23 25.22 -24.25
CA PHE A 717 28.59 26.15 -23.20
C PHE A 717 29.76 25.60 -22.38
N SER A 718 30.66 26.48 -21.97
CA SER A 718 31.83 26.12 -21.16
C SER A 718 31.54 26.06 -19.65
N SER A 719 30.42 26.62 -19.18
CA SER A 719 30.05 26.63 -17.76
C SER A 719 28.55 26.52 -17.52
N LEU A 720 28.17 26.07 -16.32
CA LEU A 720 26.77 26.02 -15.89
C LEU A 720 26.18 27.42 -15.76
N GLU A 721 26.94 28.37 -15.22
CA GLU A 721 26.52 29.76 -14.99
C GLU A 721 26.08 30.44 -16.29
N ALA A 722 26.77 30.15 -17.41
CA ALA A 722 26.42 30.70 -18.71
C ALA A 722 25.17 30.06 -19.32
N ALA A 723 24.96 28.75 -19.09
CA ALA A 723 23.85 28.01 -19.68
C ALA A 723 22.53 28.16 -18.88
N LEU A 724 22.61 28.30 -17.56
CA LEU A 724 21.48 28.28 -16.63
C LEU A 724 20.39 29.34 -16.84
N PRO A 725 20.68 30.60 -17.20
CA PRO A 725 19.68 31.67 -17.25
C PRO A 725 18.48 31.36 -18.17
N ASP A 726 18.70 30.70 -19.32
CA ASP A 726 17.60 30.31 -20.22
C ASP A 726 17.19 28.85 -20.09
N THR A 727 17.81 28.07 -19.21
CA THR A 727 17.52 26.63 -19.09
C THR A 727 16.14 26.38 -18.47
N ASP A 728 15.28 25.64 -19.16
CA ASP A 728 13.99 25.17 -18.63
C ASP A 728 14.10 23.77 -18.00
N VAL A 729 14.98 22.93 -18.54
CA VAL A 729 15.28 21.59 -18.01
C VAL A 729 16.78 21.42 -17.92
N LEU A 730 17.31 21.29 -16.70
CA LEU A 730 18.70 20.95 -16.46
C LEU A 730 18.81 19.43 -16.25
N TYR A 731 19.35 18.71 -17.24
CA TYR A 731 19.54 17.27 -17.19
C TYR A 731 21.00 16.95 -16.81
N MET A 732 21.21 16.65 -15.54
CA MET A 732 22.53 16.33 -15.00
C MET A 732 22.88 14.85 -15.21
N THR A 733 24.15 14.57 -15.46
CA THR A 733 24.69 13.22 -15.55
C THR A 733 25.90 13.02 -14.66
N ARG A 734 26.10 11.77 -14.24
CA ARG A 734 27.26 11.34 -13.50
C ARG A 734 28.46 11.16 -14.43
N ILE A 735 29.64 11.61 -13.99
CA ILE A 735 30.91 11.22 -14.63
C ILE A 735 31.14 9.72 -14.41
N GLN A 736 31.20 8.95 -15.49
CA GLN A 736 31.26 7.48 -15.42
C GLN A 736 32.68 6.98 -15.15
N LYS A 737 33.09 6.94 -13.88
CA LYS A 737 34.43 6.51 -13.45
C LYS A 737 34.91 5.21 -14.13
N GLU A 738 34.00 4.27 -14.30
CA GLU A 738 34.21 2.96 -14.93
C GLU A 738 34.54 2.98 -16.44
N ARG A 739 34.48 4.15 -17.10
CA ARG A 739 34.77 4.31 -18.53
C ARG A 739 36.08 5.04 -18.84
N PHE A 740 36.80 5.49 -17.81
CA PHE A 740 38.10 6.14 -17.97
C PHE A 740 39.23 5.11 -17.97
N ALA A 741 40.26 5.34 -18.79
CA ALA A 741 41.44 4.47 -18.85
C ALA A 741 42.34 4.65 -17.62
N THR A 742 42.37 5.86 -17.06
CA THR A 742 43.20 6.21 -15.90
C THR A 742 42.40 6.99 -14.86
N LEU A 743 42.84 6.91 -13.59
CA LEU A 743 42.21 7.65 -12.50
C LEU A 743 42.43 9.17 -12.64
N GLU A 744 43.57 9.60 -13.18
CA GLU A 744 43.91 11.01 -13.38
C GLU A 744 42.97 11.71 -14.37
N GLU A 745 42.61 11.04 -15.47
CA GLU A 745 41.63 11.58 -16.43
C GLU A 745 40.25 11.74 -15.80
N TYR A 746 39.85 10.78 -14.96
CA TYR A 746 38.60 10.84 -14.21
C TYR A 746 38.59 12.00 -13.22
N GLU A 747 39.65 12.15 -12.41
CA GLU A 747 39.77 13.22 -11.42
C GLU A 747 39.79 14.60 -12.08
N ARG A 748 40.41 14.72 -13.27
CA ARG A 748 40.39 15.95 -14.06
C ARG A 748 39.00 16.29 -14.62
N ALA A 749 38.11 15.32 -14.80
CA ALA A 749 36.74 15.55 -15.28
C ALA A 749 35.71 15.71 -14.15
N CYS A 750 36.00 15.19 -12.96
CA CYS A 750 35.11 15.24 -11.80
C CYS A 750 35.09 16.62 -11.14
N GLY A 751 33.94 17.01 -10.57
CA GLY A 751 33.82 18.20 -9.73
C GLY A 751 33.70 19.56 -10.44
N HIS A 752 33.79 19.61 -11.78
CA HIS A 752 33.64 20.87 -12.53
C HIS A 752 32.23 21.43 -12.57
N PHE A 753 31.23 20.55 -12.61
CA PHE A 753 29.82 20.93 -12.79
C PHE A 753 28.99 20.40 -11.63
N ILE A 754 28.83 21.24 -10.61
CA ILE A 754 28.10 20.89 -9.38
C ILE A 754 26.90 21.81 -9.23
N VAL A 755 25.70 21.21 -9.16
CA VAL A 755 24.48 21.93 -8.81
C VAL A 755 24.46 22.19 -7.31
N THR A 756 24.50 23.46 -6.92
CA THR A 756 24.40 23.92 -5.52
C THR A 756 23.20 24.86 -5.35
N PRO A 757 22.64 24.99 -4.13
CA PRO A 757 21.61 25.98 -3.87
C PRO A 757 22.01 27.40 -4.30
N HIS A 758 23.28 27.78 -4.10
CA HIS A 758 23.82 29.07 -4.50
C HIS A 758 23.81 29.27 -6.02
N LEU A 759 24.31 28.30 -6.79
CA LEU A 759 24.29 28.35 -8.25
C LEU A 759 22.85 28.50 -8.78
N MET A 760 21.92 27.74 -8.17
CA MET A 760 20.52 27.70 -8.56
C MET A 760 19.72 28.98 -8.24
N THR A 761 20.33 29.97 -7.59
CA THR A 761 19.75 31.33 -7.45
C THR A 761 19.74 32.10 -8.77
N HIS A 762 20.66 31.78 -9.70
CA HIS A 762 20.75 32.40 -11.03
C HIS A 762 19.83 31.74 -12.06
N ALA A 763 19.25 30.60 -11.70
CA ALA A 763 18.44 29.80 -12.61
C ALA A 763 16.99 30.29 -12.64
N LYS A 764 16.24 29.96 -13.71
CA LYS A 764 14.82 30.32 -13.82
C LYS A 764 14.03 29.83 -12.60
N ARG A 765 12.99 30.59 -12.24
CA ARG A 765 12.04 30.14 -11.21
C ARG A 765 11.21 28.95 -11.70
N LYS A 766 10.80 28.96 -12.97
CA LYS A 766 10.04 27.89 -13.63
C LYS A 766 10.99 27.05 -14.48
N MET A 767 11.71 26.14 -13.83
CA MET A 767 12.54 25.12 -14.46
C MET A 767 12.57 23.87 -13.58
N ILE A 768 13.14 22.78 -14.10
CA ILE A 768 13.40 21.58 -13.32
C ILE A 768 14.82 21.07 -13.47
N VAL A 769 15.28 20.34 -12.46
CA VAL A 769 16.55 19.59 -12.47
C VAL A 769 16.24 18.09 -12.47
N LEU A 770 16.70 17.41 -13.51
CA LEU A 770 16.58 15.97 -13.72
C LEU A 770 17.94 15.29 -13.61
N HIS A 771 17.93 14.02 -13.21
CA HIS A 771 19.12 13.19 -13.13
C HIS A 771 18.73 11.71 -13.16
N PRO A 772 19.32 10.86 -14.03
CA PRO A 772 18.94 9.45 -14.14
C PRO A 772 19.32 8.57 -12.93
N LEU A 773 20.06 9.14 -11.98
CA LEU A 773 20.65 8.50 -10.80
C LEU A 773 21.52 7.23 -11.05
N PRO A 774 22.48 6.90 -10.19
CA PRO A 774 22.80 7.57 -8.94
C PRO A 774 23.54 8.88 -9.20
N ARG A 775 23.42 9.83 -8.27
CA ARG A 775 24.31 10.99 -8.24
C ARG A 775 25.51 10.70 -7.33
N ASN A 776 26.66 11.26 -7.65
CA ASN A 776 27.81 11.30 -6.75
C ASN A 776 27.91 12.69 -6.09
N GLN A 777 28.66 13.60 -6.69
CA GLN A 777 28.94 14.95 -6.17
C GLN A 777 28.38 16.06 -7.08
N GLU A 778 27.90 15.71 -8.27
CA GLU A 778 27.38 16.63 -9.30
C GLU A 778 26.10 17.37 -8.90
N ILE A 779 25.39 16.91 -7.85
CA ILE A 779 24.28 17.65 -7.25
C ILE A 779 24.46 17.61 -5.73
N SER A 780 24.56 18.78 -5.10
CA SER A 780 24.62 18.90 -3.65
C SER A 780 23.35 18.35 -3.00
N PRO A 781 23.44 17.53 -1.94
CA PRO A 781 22.27 17.07 -1.17
C PRO A 781 21.42 18.21 -0.62
N GLU A 782 22.01 19.38 -0.35
CA GLU A 782 21.28 20.56 0.13
C GLU A 782 20.22 21.05 -0.88
N PHE A 783 20.41 20.75 -2.16
CA PHE A 783 19.46 21.10 -3.21
C PHE A 783 18.20 20.22 -3.23
N ASP A 784 18.16 19.10 -2.48
CA ASP A 784 17.02 18.16 -2.48
C ASP A 784 15.69 18.78 -2.04
N THR A 785 15.77 19.82 -1.22
CA THR A 785 14.58 20.51 -0.70
C THR A 785 14.03 21.55 -1.66
N ASP A 786 14.78 21.91 -2.72
CA ASP A 786 14.33 22.85 -3.74
C ASP A 786 13.19 22.22 -4.55
N PRO A 787 12.05 22.90 -4.75
CA PRO A 787 10.92 22.35 -5.51
C PRO A 787 11.28 21.98 -6.95
N ARG A 788 12.32 22.60 -7.53
CA ARG A 788 12.81 22.32 -8.89
C ARG A 788 13.59 21.01 -8.97
N ALA A 789 14.02 20.44 -7.84
CA ALA A 789 14.67 19.14 -7.78
C ALA A 789 13.67 18.00 -8.09
N ALA A 790 13.69 17.51 -9.34
CA ALA A 790 12.69 16.58 -9.85
C ALA A 790 13.22 15.15 -10.06
N TYR A 791 14.50 14.87 -9.82
CA TYR A 791 15.12 13.54 -10.05
C TYR A 791 14.49 12.38 -9.27
N PHE A 792 13.95 12.60 -8.07
CA PHE A 792 13.19 11.56 -7.36
C PHE A 792 11.79 11.35 -7.94
N ARG A 793 11.11 12.43 -8.34
CA ARG A 793 9.80 12.35 -9.01
C ARG A 793 9.92 11.70 -10.40
N GLN A 794 11.00 11.99 -11.12
CA GLN A 794 11.41 11.32 -12.35
C GLN A 794 11.56 9.80 -12.14
N ALA A 795 12.27 9.38 -11.08
CA ALA A 795 12.44 7.96 -10.77
C ALA A 795 11.10 7.25 -10.48
N GLU A 796 10.19 7.89 -9.76
CA GLU A 796 8.83 7.38 -9.55
C GLU A 796 8.04 7.33 -10.86
N GLY A 797 8.11 8.38 -11.68
CA GLY A 797 7.56 8.44 -13.03
C GLY A 797 7.95 7.26 -13.90
N GLY A 798 9.19 6.78 -13.74
CA GLY A 798 9.71 5.59 -14.36
C GLY A 798 8.91 4.32 -14.13
N MET A 799 8.32 4.14 -12.94
CA MET A 799 7.45 3.00 -12.65
C MET A 799 6.18 3.05 -13.52
N TYR A 800 5.50 4.19 -13.58
CA TYR A 800 4.24 4.34 -14.34
C TYR A 800 4.44 4.16 -15.84
N VAL A 801 5.54 4.71 -16.39
CA VAL A 801 5.89 4.52 -17.81
C VAL A 801 6.17 3.05 -18.11
N ARG A 802 6.88 2.34 -17.23
CA ARG A 802 7.15 0.91 -17.41
C ARG A 802 5.89 0.06 -17.26
N MET A 803 4.95 0.44 -16.39
CA MET A 803 3.63 -0.21 -16.34
C MET A 803 2.91 -0.09 -17.68
N ALA A 804 2.86 1.11 -18.26
CA ALA A 804 2.24 1.35 -19.57
C ALA A 804 2.91 0.50 -20.65
N LEU A 805 4.24 0.52 -20.72
CA LEU A 805 5.01 -0.28 -21.68
C LEU A 805 4.70 -1.79 -21.55
N LEU A 806 4.75 -2.33 -20.34
CA LEU A 806 4.51 -3.76 -20.10
C LEU A 806 3.07 -4.17 -20.48
N ALA A 807 2.08 -3.33 -20.17
CA ALA A 807 0.70 -3.60 -20.53
C ALA A 807 0.46 -3.55 -22.04
N MET A 808 1.06 -2.57 -22.74
CA MET A 808 0.97 -2.43 -24.19
C MET A 808 1.70 -3.54 -24.94
N VAL A 809 2.92 -3.90 -24.51
CA VAL A 809 3.73 -4.98 -25.11
C VAL A 809 3.03 -6.34 -24.98
N LEU A 810 2.33 -6.58 -23.87
CA LEU A 810 1.58 -7.82 -23.64
C LEU A 810 0.13 -7.79 -24.18
N GLY A 811 -0.28 -6.71 -24.85
CA GLY A 811 -1.60 -6.59 -25.49
C GLY A 811 -2.78 -6.61 -24.51
N LYS A 812 -2.63 -5.93 -23.36
CA LYS A 812 -3.62 -5.89 -22.28
C LYS A 812 -4.34 -4.55 -22.12
N CYS A 813 -4.07 -3.60 -23.00
CA CYS A 813 -4.71 -2.28 -23.04
C CYS A 813 -5.10 -1.92 -24.46
#